data_AF-A0A8H6YPU3-F1
#
_entry.id   AF-A0A8H6YPU3-F1
#
_cell.length_a   1.000
_cell.length_b   1.000
_cell.length_c   1.000
_cell.angle_alpha   90.00
_cell.angle_beta   90.00
_cell.angle_gamma   90.00
#
_symmetry.space_group_name_H-M   'P 1'
#
loop_
_entity.id
_entity.type
_entity.pdbx_description
1 polymer ?
#
loop_
_entity_poly.entity_id
_entity_poly.type
_entity_poly.pdbx_seq_one_letter_code
_entity_poly.pdbx_strand_id
1 'polypeptide(L)'
;MTQNTVPIATSIPHHLATEVLDKSAGNWPLWEKRILSVLTIVGLEGYVVGGVPCPDSTADPVGATNWHTNDRAVVSFLTLKSSRPEQEYIAPHAAAGAKAVWDALVTRHFDATLQIRLLREAFSVRYGAEPPAVTSARIDALATRILALGPINKATLVSAAMVNAVQGDLENFTTERRRATSRPLRQDADLAGSAEQAAISAIATERSILEDVLSPAVSAFLQSTQGSNEAEWTRLMELLFQVLGRLDAITIVPGWDRAISAKRHAVAEVQKLQSNLESSDPPVAATVDDGNIQALRVSEAERTALASIAAEMSKVRDELAPAVSNYLQQEPDDTQRHSLIQLLVQILVRLDNTAMQPEWEGRIERRRAVEEVLRLLTTLEWLPASESSAGPDQSIGEAEQEMLALIASELSNVQKQSDEKERRDLAKALFETVQRLDSTRINLDWEHARNQRRNVVRAVEKLQTQLEALPSSSEEQDAIDSIEAERSKSQFLLFPAVTAYLGNPNERERMRLSELLFQALERLDAVTLQSGWDKARVRRKDAVNEVQRLQDNLTPKVSSPSYSTSSAQNASPAQGPSALPIQALGEEEVRNLLMGERSKIQYLLSPAVQFYLTKPSEKERARLSELLLQALERLDGIAIEREWEACRQDRRNAVIEVQKLQDMLDGVAPRS
;
A
#
# COMPACT_ATOMS: atom_id res chain seq x y z
N MET A 1 -32.29 -22.87 35.94
CA MET A 1 -31.09 -23.11 35.12
C MET A 1 -31.39 -24.31 34.25
N THR A 2 -31.72 -24.10 32.98
CA THR A 2 -31.85 -25.19 32.00
C THR A 2 -30.45 -25.69 31.68
N GLN A 3 -30.13 -26.92 32.06
CA GLN A 3 -28.87 -27.56 31.68
C GLN A 3 -28.85 -27.70 30.16
N ASN A 4 -27.98 -26.93 29.49
CA ASN A 4 -27.73 -27.05 28.06
C ASN A 4 -26.91 -28.32 27.81
N THR A 5 -27.58 -29.49 27.82
CA THR A 5 -26.96 -30.75 27.46
C THR A 5 -26.60 -30.75 25.98
N VAL A 6 -25.36 -31.09 25.65
CA VAL A 6 -24.88 -31.23 24.27
C VAL A 6 -25.63 -32.38 23.59
N PRO A 7 -26.39 -32.15 22.51
CA PRO A 7 -27.07 -33.23 21.79
C PRO A 7 -26.07 -34.11 21.02
N ILE A 8 -26.36 -35.42 20.95
CA ILE A 8 -25.65 -36.35 20.04
C ILE A 8 -26.12 -36.06 18.61
N ALA A 9 -25.17 -35.87 17.69
CA ALA A 9 -25.48 -35.77 16.27
C ALA A 9 -25.82 -37.16 15.69
N THR A 10 -26.87 -37.24 14.86
CA THR A 10 -27.47 -38.51 14.42
C THR A 10 -26.76 -39.19 13.25
N SER A 11 -25.80 -38.54 12.59
CA SER A 11 -24.74 -39.09 11.70
C SER A 11 -24.24 -37.98 10.77
N ILE A 12 -23.00 -38.10 10.27
CA ILE A 12 -22.48 -37.18 9.26
C ILE A 12 -22.77 -37.76 7.87
N PRO A 13 -23.50 -37.05 6.97
CA PRO A 13 -23.84 -37.56 5.66
C PRO A 13 -22.59 -37.64 4.77
N HIS A 14 -21.98 -38.83 4.72
CA HIS A 14 -20.72 -39.05 4.00
C HIS A 14 -20.82 -38.80 2.48
N HIS A 15 -22.01 -38.84 1.88
CA HIS A 15 -22.21 -38.61 0.44
C HIS A 15 -22.16 -37.14 0.03
N LEU A 16 -22.32 -36.20 0.98
CA LEU A 16 -22.33 -34.76 0.68
C LEU A 16 -20.94 -34.16 0.46
N ALA A 17 -19.88 -34.83 0.92
CA ALA A 17 -18.49 -34.44 0.66
C ALA A 17 -17.87 -35.39 -0.37
N THR A 18 -17.98 -35.08 -1.65
CA THR A 18 -17.56 -35.98 -2.75
C THR A 18 -16.05 -36.00 -3.01
N GLU A 19 -15.31 -34.97 -2.61
CA GLU A 19 -13.88 -34.86 -2.88
C GLU A 19 -13.04 -35.37 -1.70
N VAL A 20 -12.00 -36.12 -2.02
CA VAL A 20 -10.98 -36.58 -1.06
C VAL A 20 -9.85 -35.56 -1.03
N LEU A 21 -9.43 -35.13 0.17
CA LEU A 21 -8.34 -34.16 0.33
C LEU A 21 -7.02 -34.78 -0.11
N ASP A 22 -6.29 -34.10 -0.98
CA ASP A 22 -4.98 -34.51 -1.44
C ASP A 22 -4.07 -33.30 -1.67
N LYS A 23 -2.92 -33.28 -1.00
CA LYS A 23 -1.95 -32.18 -1.10
C LYS A 23 -1.41 -32.04 -2.53
N SER A 24 -1.27 -33.14 -3.26
CA SER A 24 -0.81 -33.12 -4.65
C SER A 24 -1.87 -32.57 -5.62
N ALA A 25 -3.15 -32.76 -5.30
CA ALA A 25 -4.26 -32.22 -6.08
C ALA A 25 -4.49 -30.72 -5.84
N GLY A 26 -3.99 -30.17 -4.72
CA GLY A 26 -4.14 -28.75 -4.38
C GLY A 26 -5.61 -28.33 -4.28
N ASN A 27 -6.46 -29.23 -3.76
CA ASN A 27 -7.91 -29.05 -3.64
C ASN A 27 -8.36 -28.53 -2.27
N TRP A 28 -7.42 -28.18 -1.37
CA TRP A 28 -7.71 -27.68 -0.02
C TRP A 28 -8.82 -26.62 0.04
N PRO A 29 -8.80 -25.52 -0.74
CA PRO A 29 -9.80 -24.46 -0.55
C PRO A 29 -11.25 -24.90 -0.84
N LEU A 30 -11.43 -25.74 -1.86
CA LEU A 30 -12.75 -26.28 -2.20
C LEU A 30 -13.18 -27.35 -1.20
N TRP A 31 -12.23 -28.20 -0.80
CA TRP A 31 -12.46 -29.25 0.18
C TRP A 31 -12.87 -28.67 1.54
N GLU A 32 -12.11 -27.68 2.04
CA GLU A 32 -12.35 -26.97 3.30
C GLU A 32 -13.77 -26.39 3.35
N LYS A 33 -14.14 -25.60 2.33
CA LYS A 33 -15.47 -24.97 2.24
C LYS A 33 -16.60 -26.01 2.27
N ARG A 34 -16.43 -27.14 1.57
CA ARG A 34 -17.43 -28.21 1.53
C ARG A 34 -17.52 -28.94 2.87
N ILE A 35 -16.38 -29.26 3.49
CA ILE A 35 -16.36 -29.93 4.80
C ILE A 35 -17.00 -29.05 5.87
N LEU A 36 -16.65 -27.77 5.92
CA LEU A 36 -17.28 -26.81 6.83
C LEU A 36 -18.78 -26.75 6.59
N SER A 37 -19.23 -26.61 5.34
CA SER A 37 -20.67 -26.58 5.01
C SER A 37 -21.41 -27.83 5.51
N VAL A 38 -20.82 -29.03 5.31
CA VAL A 38 -21.40 -30.28 5.79
C VAL A 38 -21.47 -30.30 7.32
N LEU A 39 -20.40 -29.88 8.00
CA LEU A 39 -20.34 -29.82 9.47
C LEU A 39 -21.32 -28.78 10.03
N THR A 40 -21.49 -27.63 9.38
CA THR A 40 -22.48 -26.61 9.76
C THR A 40 -23.90 -27.17 9.66
N ILE A 41 -24.24 -27.86 8.56
CA ILE A 41 -25.58 -28.46 8.36
C ILE A 41 -25.92 -29.45 9.47
N VAL A 42 -24.94 -30.22 9.96
CA VAL A 42 -25.16 -31.17 11.05
C VAL A 42 -24.90 -30.60 12.45
N GLY A 43 -24.55 -29.32 12.56
CA GLY A 43 -24.28 -28.65 13.84
C GLY A 43 -22.97 -29.08 14.54
N LEU A 44 -21.98 -29.56 13.79
CA LEU A 44 -20.69 -30.03 14.31
C LEU A 44 -19.49 -29.14 13.95
N GLU A 45 -19.70 -28.02 13.25
CA GLU A 45 -18.63 -27.07 12.88
C GLU A 45 -17.84 -26.59 14.10
N GLY A 46 -18.50 -26.37 15.24
CA GLY A 46 -17.86 -25.89 16.46
C GLY A 46 -16.76 -26.81 17.01
N TYR A 47 -16.71 -28.09 16.62
CA TYR A 47 -15.65 -29.02 17.04
C TYR A 47 -14.34 -28.81 16.28
N VAL A 48 -14.38 -28.42 15.00
CA VAL A 48 -13.16 -28.11 14.24
C VAL A 48 -12.63 -26.70 14.55
N VAL A 49 -13.54 -25.74 14.78
CA VAL A 49 -13.18 -24.37 15.18
C VAL A 49 -12.71 -24.31 16.64
N GLY A 50 -13.18 -25.24 17.49
CA GLY A 50 -12.92 -25.25 18.94
C GLY A 50 -13.86 -24.35 19.73
N GLY A 51 -15.01 -23.98 19.15
CA GLY A 51 -16.03 -23.17 19.82
C GLY A 51 -16.87 -23.94 20.83
N VAL A 52 -16.80 -25.28 20.85
CA VAL A 52 -17.54 -26.14 21.79
C VAL A 52 -16.58 -26.72 22.83
N PRO A 53 -16.48 -26.13 24.04
CA PRO A 53 -15.64 -26.69 25.11
C PRO A 53 -16.20 -28.03 25.61
N CYS A 54 -15.33 -28.95 26.02
CA CYS A 54 -15.74 -30.21 26.63
C CYS A 54 -16.33 -29.93 28.03
N PRO A 55 -17.56 -30.40 28.35
CA PRO A 55 -18.13 -30.30 29.68
C PRO A 55 -17.28 -31.05 30.73
N ASP A 56 -17.28 -30.57 31.97
CA ASP A 56 -16.66 -31.27 33.08
C ASP A 56 -17.36 -32.62 33.31
N SER A 57 -16.62 -33.72 33.18
CA SER A 57 -17.14 -35.08 33.29
C SER A 57 -17.67 -35.42 34.68
N THR A 58 -17.27 -34.68 35.71
CA THR A 58 -17.78 -34.87 37.07
C THR A 58 -19.12 -34.14 37.29
N ALA A 59 -19.30 -32.98 36.66
CA ALA A 59 -20.51 -32.17 36.77
C ALA A 59 -21.60 -32.58 35.77
N ASP A 60 -21.22 -32.96 34.55
CA ASP A 60 -22.10 -33.40 33.46
C ASP A 60 -21.47 -34.58 32.69
N PRO A 61 -21.53 -35.81 33.23
CA PRO A 61 -20.95 -36.99 32.60
C PRO A 61 -21.62 -37.33 31.25
N VAL A 62 -22.90 -37.00 31.09
CA VAL A 62 -23.65 -37.26 29.85
C VAL A 62 -23.19 -36.28 28.75
N GLY A 63 -23.12 -34.99 29.06
CA GLY A 63 -22.61 -33.98 28.14
C GLY A 63 -21.16 -34.23 27.72
N ALA A 64 -20.29 -34.62 28.66
CA ALA A 64 -18.91 -35.01 28.35
C ALA A 64 -18.84 -36.23 27.40
N THR A 65 -19.67 -37.26 27.65
CA THR A 65 -19.75 -38.45 26.79
C THR A 65 -20.24 -38.11 25.39
N ASN A 66 -21.28 -37.28 25.29
CA ASN A 66 -21.82 -36.80 24.02
C ASN A 66 -20.78 -35.98 23.26
N TRP A 67 -20.05 -35.11 23.96
CA TRP A 67 -18.98 -34.31 23.39
C TRP A 67 -17.88 -35.17 22.77
N HIS A 68 -17.37 -36.17 23.51
CA HIS A 68 -16.35 -37.10 23.00
C HIS A 68 -16.86 -37.93 21.82
N THR A 69 -18.14 -38.30 21.82
CA THR A 69 -18.75 -39.06 20.72
C THR A 69 -18.80 -38.21 19.44
N ASN A 70 -19.25 -36.96 19.54
CA ASN A 70 -19.30 -36.02 18.42
C ASN A 70 -17.89 -35.70 17.92
N ASP A 71 -16.94 -35.42 18.81
CA ASP A 71 -15.54 -35.13 18.45
C ASP A 71 -14.90 -36.29 17.67
N ARG A 72 -15.06 -37.53 18.15
CA ARG A 72 -14.55 -38.73 17.43
C ARG A 72 -15.25 -38.96 16.10
N ALA A 73 -16.53 -38.63 15.99
CA ALA A 73 -17.27 -38.71 14.72
C ALA A 73 -16.69 -37.72 13.69
N VAL A 74 -16.38 -36.49 14.11
CA VAL A 74 -15.73 -35.49 13.25
C VAL A 74 -14.33 -35.93 12.85
N VAL A 75 -13.50 -36.41 13.79
CA VAL A 75 -12.16 -36.96 13.48
C VAL A 75 -12.27 -38.06 12.42
N SER A 76 -13.16 -39.03 12.63
CA SER A 76 -13.35 -40.16 11.71
C SER A 76 -13.81 -39.69 10.32
N PHE A 77 -14.68 -38.68 10.28
CA PHE A 77 -15.14 -38.08 9.03
C PHE A 77 -14.00 -37.37 8.28
N LEU A 78 -13.19 -36.56 8.96
CA LEU A 78 -12.02 -35.88 8.36
C LEU A 78 -11.01 -36.91 7.83
N THR A 79 -10.75 -37.99 8.57
CA THR A 79 -9.89 -39.09 8.12
C THR A 79 -10.45 -39.77 6.87
N LEU A 80 -11.75 -40.10 6.86
CA LEU A 80 -12.40 -40.72 5.70
C LEU A 80 -12.37 -39.82 4.45
N LYS A 81 -12.40 -38.50 4.65
CA LYS A 81 -12.36 -37.49 3.58
C LYS A 81 -10.96 -37.03 3.20
N SER A 82 -9.94 -37.73 3.68
CA SER A 82 -8.53 -37.48 3.38
C SER A 82 -7.92 -38.64 2.60
N SER A 83 -7.00 -38.38 1.67
CA SER A 83 -6.27 -39.42 0.96
C SER A 83 -5.33 -40.17 1.90
N ARG A 84 -4.83 -41.35 1.51
CA ARG A 84 -3.98 -42.17 2.39
C ARG A 84 -2.75 -41.41 2.95
N PRO A 85 -1.99 -40.64 2.16
CA PRO A 85 -0.90 -39.81 2.70
C PRO A 85 -1.35 -38.78 3.73
N GLU A 86 -2.54 -38.22 3.55
CA GLU A 86 -3.12 -37.25 4.50
C GLU A 86 -3.62 -37.93 5.77
N GLN A 87 -4.20 -39.14 5.66
CA GLN A 87 -4.57 -39.97 6.81
C GLN A 87 -3.36 -40.33 7.67
N GLU A 88 -2.26 -40.75 7.05
CA GLU A 88 -1.00 -41.05 7.75
C GLU A 88 -0.44 -39.81 8.46
N TYR A 89 -0.58 -38.62 7.86
CA TYR A 89 -0.15 -37.37 8.45
C TYR A 89 -0.99 -36.94 9.68
N ILE A 90 -2.31 -37.09 9.62
CA ILE A 90 -3.20 -36.65 10.72
C ILE A 90 -3.34 -37.68 11.85
N ALA A 91 -2.96 -38.94 11.63
CA ALA A 91 -3.09 -40.01 12.62
C ALA A 91 -2.51 -39.67 14.01
N PRO A 92 -1.34 -39.00 14.13
CA PRO A 92 -0.80 -38.59 15.44
C PRO A 92 -1.65 -37.55 16.17
N HIS A 93 -2.44 -36.75 15.43
CA HIS A 93 -3.27 -35.68 15.98
C HIS A 93 -4.68 -36.15 16.37
N ALA A 94 -5.11 -37.31 15.86
CA ALA A 94 -6.45 -37.87 16.09
C ALA A 94 -6.76 -38.10 17.59
N ALA A 95 -5.74 -38.39 18.40
CA ALA A 95 -5.91 -38.57 19.84
C ALA A 95 -6.22 -37.26 20.59
N ALA A 96 -5.83 -36.11 20.03
CA ALA A 96 -6.06 -34.79 20.60
C ALA A 96 -7.40 -34.15 20.17
N GLY A 97 -8.17 -34.83 19.31
CA GLY A 97 -9.52 -34.44 18.91
C GLY A 97 -9.62 -33.73 17.55
N ALA A 98 -10.84 -33.35 17.19
CA ALA A 98 -11.18 -32.83 15.86
C ALA A 98 -10.46 -31.52 15.54
N LYS A 99 -10.36 -30.60 16.51
CA LYS A 99 -9.63 -29.34 16.34
C LYS A 99 -8.15 -29.56 16.03
N ALA A 100 -7.48 -30.45 16.77
CA ALA A 100 -6.07 -30.72 16.55
C ALA A 100 -5.81 -31.31 15.15
N VAL A 101 -6.70 -32.20 14.69
CA VAL A 101 -6.67 -32.74 13.32
C VAL A 101 -6.90 -31.64 12.28
N TRP A 102 -7.88 -30.76 12.51
CA TRP A 102 -8.18 -29.64 11.62
C TRP A 102 -7.01 -28.67 11.51
N ASP A 103 -6.44 -28.24 12.63
CA ASP A 103 -5.30 -27.32 12.68
C ASP A 103 -4.06 -27.93 12.00
N ALA A 104 -3.84 -29.25 12.14
CA ALA A 104 -2.77 -29.95 11.44
C ALA A 104 -3.00 -29.96 9.91
N LEU A 105 -4.24 -30.21 9.46
CA LEU A 105 -4.59 -30.14 8.05
C LEU A 105 -4.42 -28.73 7.49
N VAL A 106 -4.93 -27.70 8.19
CA VAL A 106 -4.72 -26.30 7.83
C VAL A 106 -3.23 -26.03 7.69
N THR A 107 -2.42 -26.34 8.69
CA THR A 107 -0.97 -26.10 8.66
C THR A 107 -0.27 -26.81 7.49
N ARG A 108 -0.70 -28.03 7.16
CA ARG A 108 -0.09 -28.83 6.09
C ARG A 108 -0.43 -28.33 4.69
N HIS A 109 -1.65 -27.85 4.49
CA HIS A 109 -2.17 -27.46 3.18
C HIS A 109 -2.10 -25.95 2.94
N PHE A 110 -2.06 -25.15 4.01
CA PHE A 110 -1.73 -23.75 4.00
C PHE A 110 -0.21 -23.57 3.89
N ASP A 111 0.30 -23.84 2.68
CA ASP A 111 1.71 -23.71 2.36
C ASP A 111 1.89 -22.49 1.45
N ALA A 112 2.66 -21.50 1.89
CA ALA A 112 3.06 -20.35 1.07
C ALA A 112 3.69 -20.80 -0.26
N THR A 113 4.29 -22.00 -0.29
CA THR A 113 4.84 -22.62 -1.50
C THR A 113 3.76 -22.95 -2.54
N LEU A 114 2.55 -23.33 -2.12
CA LEU A 114 1.41 -23.53 -3.02
C LEU A 114 0.93 -22.20 -3.58
N GLN A 115 0.85 -21.16 -2.74
CA GLN A 115 0.48 -19.81 -3.17
C GLN A 115 1.49 -19.25 -4.18
N ILE A 116 2.81 -19.46 -3.97
CA ILE A 116 3.87 -19.13 -4.92
C ILE A 116 3.73 -19.90 -6.23
N ARG A 117 3.41 -21.21 -6.17
CA ARG A 117 3.23 -22.03 -7.38
C ARG A 117 2.04 -21.56 -8.21
N LEU A 118 0.90 -21.26 -7.57
CA LEU A 118 -0.28 -20.74 -8.25
C LEU A 118 -0.04 -19.35 -8.82
N LEU A 119 0.66 -18.47 -8.09
CA LEU A 119 1.09 -17.17 -8.59
C LEU A 119 1.95 -17.30 -9.84
N ARG A 120 2.91 -18.25 -9.84
CA ARG A 120 3.72 -18.55 -11.02
C ARG A 120 2.87 -19.06 -12.18
N GLU A 121 1.93 -19.98 -11.92
CA GLU A 121 1.02 -20.49 -12.95
C GLU A 121 0.21 -19.35 -13.56
N ALA A 122 -0.36 -18.47 -12.72
CA ALA A 122 -1.08 -17.27 -13.16
C ALA A 122 -0.19 -16.35 -14.01
N PHE A 123 1.05 -16.10 -13.57
CA PHE A 123 2.03 -15.30 -14.31
C PHE A 123 2.57 -15.97 -15.57
N SER A 124 2.34 -17.27 -15.78
CA SER A 124 2.71 -17.97 -17.01
C SER A 124 1.61 -17.96 -18.06
N VAL A 125 0.37 -17.63 -17.67
CA VAL A 125 -0.75 -17.51 -18.61
C VAL A 125 -0.50 -16.32 -19.55
N ARG A 126 -0.62 -16.56 -20.86
CA ARG A 126 -0.50 -15.54 -21.92
C ARG A 126 -1.76 -15.56 -22.77
N TYR A 127 -2.20 -14.39 -23.23
CA TYR A 127 -3.20 -14.31 -24.31
C TYR A 127 -2.54 -14.82 -25.59
N GLY A 128 -3.05 -15.94 -26.11
CA GLY A 128 -2.51 -16.63 -27.28
C GLY A 128 -3.55 -16.75 -28.39
N ALA A 129 -3.50 -17.88 -29.11
CA ALA A 129 -4.47 -18.19 -30.17
C ALA A 129 -5.86 -18.58 -29.65
N GLU A 130 -6.01 -18.86 -28.35
CA GLU A 130 -7.28 -19.17 -27.71
C GLU A 130 -8.13 -17.89 -27.52
N PRO A 131 -9.48 -17.99 -27.49
CA PRO A 131 -10.35 -16.84 -27.26
C PRO A 131 -10.02 -16.15 -25.92
N PRO A 132 -9.91 -14.81 -25.86
CA PRO A 132 -9.52 -14.09 -24.65
C PRO A 132 -10.37 -14.44 -23.42
N ALA A 133 -11.67 -14.68 -23.61
CA ALA A 133 -12.59 -15.07 -22.53
C ALA A 133 -12.15 -16.36 -21.80
N VAL A 134 -11.58 -17.33 -22.51
CA VAL A 134 -11.11 -18.59 -21.92
C VAL A 134 -9.86 -18.34 -21.08
N THR A 135 -8.92 -17.54 -21.60
CA THR A 135 -7.71 -17.14 -20.87
C THR A 135 -8.05 -16.33 -19.62
N SER A 136 -8.97 -15.36 -19.72
CA SER A 136 -9.41 -14.55 -18.58
C SER A 136 -10.10 -15.40 -17.51
N ALA A 137 -10.95 -16.36 -17.89
CA ALA A 137 -11.58 -17.29 -16.95
C ALA A 137 -10.53 -18.18 -16.23
N ARG A 138 -9.46 -18.59 -16.92
CA ARG A 138 -8.35 -19.32 -16.30
C ARG A 138 -7.57 -18.46 -15.31
N ILE A 139 -7.31 -17.19 -15.65
CA ILE A 139 -6.64 -16.23 -14.75
C ILE A 139 -7.51 -16.00 -13.50
N ASP A 140 -8.81 -15.78 -13.68
CA ASP A 140 -9.76 -15.55 -12.57
C ASP A 140 -9.87 -16.76 -11.64
N ALA A 141 -9.92 -17.98 -12.20
CA ALA A 141 -9.91 -19.21 -11.42
C ALA A 141 -8.61 -19.37 -10.60
N LEU A 142 -7.45 -19.02 -11.18
CA LEU A 142 -6.17 -19.04 -10.47
C LEU A 142 -6.11 -17.96 -9.38
N ALA A 143 -6.55 -16.73 -9.67
CA ALA A 143 -6.62 -15.63 -8.71
C ALA A 143 -7.51 -15.99 -7.50
N THR A 144 -8.69 -16.56 -7.77
CA THR A 144 -9.60 -17.04 -6.73
C THR A 144 -8.92 -18.09 -5.84
N ARG A 145 -8.19 -19.05 -6.42
CA ARG A 145 -7.44 -20.06 -5.65
C ARG A 145 -6.30 -19.45 -4.84
N ILE A 146 -5.58 -18.46 -5.37
CA ILE A 146 -4.48 -17.77 -4.69
C ILE A 146 -5.01 -17.02 -3.46
N LEU A 147 -6.10 -16.28 -3.60
CA LEU A 147 -6.71 -15.50 -2.53
C LEU A 147 -7.37 -16.39 -1.46
N ALA A 148 -7.88 -17.55 -1.84
CA ALA A 148 -8.42 -18.53 -0.90
C ALA A 148 -7.34 -19.17 0.00
N LEU A 149 -6.05 -19.11 -0.39
CA LEU A 149 -4.92 -19.49 0.46
C LEU A 149 -4.49 -18.36 1.41
N GLY A 150 -5.32 -17.33 1.60
CA GLY A 150 -5.05 -16.20 2.49
C GLY A 150 -4.36 -15.02 1.80
N PRO A 151 -4.13 -13.91 2.54
CA PRO A 151 -3.53 -12.70 1.98
C PRO A 151 -2.10 -12.96 1.49
N ILE A 152 -1.79 -12.48 0.28
CA ILE A 152 -0.44 -12.56 -0.28
C ILE A 152 0.46 -11.63 0.52
N ASN A 153 1.36 -12.18 1.34
CA ASN A 153 2.36 -11.38 2.04
C ASN A 153 3.55 -11.02 1.13
N LYS A 154 4.32 -10.00 1.52
CA LYS A 154 5.49 -9.51 0.77
C LYS A 154 6.48 -10.64 0.43
N ALA A 155 6.75 -11.55 1.36
CA ALA A 155 7.69 -12.65 1.15
C ALA A 155 7.22 -13.63 0.05
N THR A 156 5.92 -13.92 0.01
CA THR A 156 5.29 -14.78 -1.00
C THR A 156 5.32 -14.11 -2.38
N LEU A 157 4.97 -12.82 -2.45
CA LEU A 157 5.00 -12.07 -3.70
C LEU A 157 6.42 -11.94 -4.26
N VAL A 158 7.40 -11.61 -3.41
CA VAL A 158 8.83 -11.53 -3.81
C VAL A 158 9.33 -12.89 -4.29
N SER A 159 8.99 -13.97 -3.58
CA SER A 159 9.38 -15.33 -3.99
C SER A 159 8.77 -15.73 -5.33
N ALA A 160 7.49 -15.39 -5.56
CA ALA A 160 6.83 -15.62 -6.84
C ALA A 160 7.45 -14.79 -7.97
N ALA A 161 7.75 -13.52 -7.73
CA ALA A 161 8.43 -12.63 -8.67
C ALA A 161 9.84 -13.14 -9.01
N MET A 162 10.62 -13.59 -8.02
CA MET A 162 11.95 -14.20 -8.23
C MET A 162 11.85 -15.46 -9.09
N VAL A 163 10.91 -16.36 -8.78
CA VAL A 163 10.70 -17.59 -9.57
C VAL A 163 10.26 -17.29 -11.00
N ASN A 164 9.47 -16.23 -11.21
CA ASN A 164 9.06 -15.76 -12.52
C ASN A 164 10.19 -15.03 -13.28
N ALA A 165 11.07 -14.31 -12.59
CA ALA A 165 12.26 -13.70 -13.20
C ALA A 165 13.28 -14.75 -13.66
N VAL A 166 13.35 -15.89 -12.96
CA VAL A 166 14.24 -17.01 -13.25
C VAL A 166 13.73 -17.91 -14.38
N GLN A 167 12.58 -17.61 -15.00
CA GLN A 167 11.96 -18.49 -16.02
C GLN A 167 12.82 -18.77 -17.27
N GLY A 168 13.95 -18.07 -17.45
CA GLY A 168 14.97 -18.38 -18.46
C GLY A 168 16.08 -19.36 -18.03
N ASP A 169 16.30 -19.61 -16.73
CA ASP A 169 17.50 -20.34 -16.23
C ASP A 169 17.25 -21.21 -14.98
N LEU A 170 16.07 -21.84 -14.92
CA LEU A 170 15.57 -22.58 -13.75
C LEU A 170 16.43 -23.80 -13.38
N GLU A 171 17.05 -24.45 -14.36
CA GLU A 171 17.96 -25.58 -14.10
C GLU A 171 19.24 -25.11 -13.40
N ASN A 172 19.79 -23.95 -13.79
CA ASN A 172 20.94 -23.37 -13.11
C ASN A 172 20.57 -22.91 -11.69
N PHE A 173 19.41 -22.27 -11.49
CA PHE A 173 19.00 -21.84 -10.16
C PHE A 173 18.71 -23.00 -9.20
N THR A 174 18.06 -24.08 -9.67
CA THR A 174 17.83 -25.27 -8.83
C THR A 174 19.12 -26.03 -8.54
N THR A 175 20.09 -26.01 -9.46
CA THR A 175 21.43 -26.59 -9.29
C THR A 175 22.30 -25.74 -8.36
N GLU A 176 22.26 -24.41 -8.48
CA GLU A 176 22.87 -23.42 -7.58
C GLU A 176 22.29 -23.52 -6.18
N ARG A 177 20.96 -23.60 -6.04
CA ARG A 177 20.30 -23.78 -4.75
C ARG A 177 20.65 -25.12 -4.13
N ARG A 178 20.69 -26.21 -4.90
CA ARG A 178 21.18 -27.52 -4.41
C ARG A 178 22.64 -27.45 -3.99
N ARG A 179 23.51 -26.73 -4.73
CA ARG A 179 24.91 -26.46 -4.36
C ARG A 179 25.05 -25.60 -3.10
N ALA A 180 24.21 -24.59 -2.95
CA ALA A 180 24.17 -23.72 -1.77
C ALA A 180 23.72 -24.51 -0.53
N THR A 181 22.69 -25.36 -0.65
CA THR A 181 22.23 -26.22 0.46
C THR A 181 23.16 -27.40 0.77
N SER A 182 24.12 -27.70 -0.10
CA SER A 182 25.13 -28.76 0.12
C SER A 182 26.49 -28.22 0.57
N ARG A 183 26.61 -26.89 0.76
CA ARG A 183 27.78 -26.25 1.37
C ARG A 183 27.69 -26.42 2.91
N PRO A 184 28.78 -26.78 3.62
CA PRO A 184 28.68 -27.10 5.04
C PRO A 184 28.27 -25.87 5.88
N LEU A 185 27.28 -26.09 6.76
CA LEU A 185 26.56 -25.18 7.68
C LEU A 185 27.38 -24.24 8.61
N ARG A 186 28.67 -24.01 8.37
CA ARG A 186 29.51 -23.17 9.25
C ARG A 186 29.40 -21.66 8.99
N GLN A 187 29.16 -21.23 7.75
CA GLN A 187 29.17 -19.78 7.42
C GLN A 187 27.86 -19.05 7.77
N ASP A 188 26.72 -19.74 7.79
CA ASP A 188 25.43 -19.11 8.09
C ASP A 188 25.21 -18.89 9.60
N ALA A 189 25.86 -19.69 10.45
CA ALA A 189 25.86 -19.48 11.90
C ALA A 189 26.57 -18.17 12.30
N ASP A 190 27.64 -17.82 11.59
CA ASP A 190 28.41 -16.60 11.86
C ASP A 190 27.63 -15.33 11.45
N LEU A 191 26.90 -15.39 10.32
CA LEU A 191 26.04 -14.28 9.88
C LEU A 191 24.81 -14.11 10.77
N ALA A 192 24.16 -15.21 11.18
CA ALA A 192 23.04 -15.16 12.11
C ALA A 192 23.47 -14.61 13.48
N GLY A 193 24.65 -15.01 13.98
CA GLY A 193 25.22 -14.49 15.22
C GLY A 193 25.57 -12.99 15.13
N SER A 194 26.09 -12.54 13.98
CA SER A 194 26.41 -11.12 13.77
C SER A 194 25.15 -10.24 13.75
N ALA A 195 24.07 -10.72 13.15
CA ALA A 195 22.80 -9.99 13.09
C ALA A 195 22.09 -9.95 14.46
N GLU A 196 22.11 -11.07 15.21
CA GLU A 196 21.61 -11.10 16.60
C GLU A 196 22.37 -10.10 17.47
N GLN A 197 23.70 -10.05 17.35
CA GLN A 197 24.53 -9.13 18.12
C GLN A 197 24.27 -7.66 17.80
N ALA A 198 23.99 -7.34 16.53
CA ALA A 198 23.61 -5.98 16.12
C ALA A 198 22.27 -5.56 16.75
N ALA A 199 21.27 -6.45 16.76
CA ALA A 199 19.99 -6.20 17.42
C ALA A 199 20.15 -6.01 18.93
N ILE A 200 20.96 -6.84 19.60
CA ILE A 200 21.29 -6.69 21.02
C ILE A 200 21.96 -5.34 21.29
N SER A 201 22.90 -4.92 20.44
CA SER A 201 23.57 -3.62 20.58
C SER A 201 22.60 -2.45 20.45
N ALA A 202 21.65 -2.50 19.50
CA ALA A 202 20.64 -1.46 19.34
C ALA A 202 19.71 -1.38 20.55
N ILE A 203 19.26 -2.53 21.07
CA ILE A 203 18.45 -2.60 22.30
C ILE A 203 19.22 -2.01 23.49
N ALA A 204 20.52 -2.29 23.60
CA ALA A 204 21.36 -1.76 24.68
C ALA A 204 21.49 -0.23 24.60
N THR A 205 21.56 0.36 23.41
CA THR A 205 21.56 1.81 23.22
C THR A 205 20.26 2.45 23.69
N GLU A 206 19.11 1.90 23.31
CA GLU A 206 17.81 2.42 23.77
C GLU A 206 17.63 2.26 25.28
N ARG A 207 18.14 1.16 25.85
CA ARG A 207 18.13 0.93 27.28
C ARG A 207 19.01 1.94 28.05
N SER A 208 20.18 2.31 27.53
CA SER A 208 21.01 3.36 28.13
C SER A 208 20.29 4.72 28.13
N ILE A 209 19.53 5.06 27.09
CA ILE A 209 18.69 6.27 27.10
C ILE A 209 17.64 6.21 28.21
N LEU A 210 17.02 5.06 28.44
CA LEU A 210 16.05 4.86 29.52
C LEU A 210 16.70 5.01 30.90
N GLU A 211 17.84 4.36 31.11
CA GLU A 211 18.51 4.32 32.42
C GLU A 211 19.20 5.64 32.76
N ASP A 212 19.89 6.26 31.80
CA ASP A 212 20.75 7.41 32.04
C ASP A 212 20.03 8.76 31.90
N VAL A 213 18.96 8.82 31.10
CA VAL A 213 18.27 10.09 30.78
C VAL A 213 16.85 10.10 31.34
N LEU A 214 16.02 9.13 30.95
CA LEU A 214 14.60 9.18 31.25
C LEU A 214 14.29 8.79 32.70
N SER A 215 14.94 7.77 33.24
CA SER A 215 14.72 7.34 34.62
C SER A 215 15.07 8.42 35.66
N PRO A 216 16.21 9.14 35.56
CA PRO A 216 16.50 10.28 36.42
C PRO A 216 15.54 11.45 36.21
N ALA A 217 15.14 11.75 34.97
CA ALA A 217 14.23 12.84 34.68
C ALA A 217 12.83 12.59 35.25
N VAL A 218 12.29 11.37 35.08
CA VAL A 218 11.02 10.94 35.69
C VAL A 218 11.13 10.96 37.21
N SER A 219 12.24 10.50 37.79
CA SER A 219 12.44 10.53 39.24
C SER A 219 12.51 11.96 39.78
N ALA A 220 13.18 12.88 39.08
CA ALA A 220 13.26 14.28 39.44
C ALA A 220 11.89 14.97 39.34
N PHE A 221 11.13 14.67 38.29
CA PHE A 221 9.76 15.14 38.11
C PHE A 221 8.86 14.70 39.26
N LEU A 222 8.90 13.41 39.62
CA LEU A 222 8.09 12.86 40.73
C LEU A 222 8.50 13.39 42.11
N GLN A 223 9.75 13.84 42.28
CA GLN A 223 10.24 14.44 43.53
C GLN A 223 9.99 15.95 43.61
N SER A 224 9.65 16.61 42.50
CA SER A 224 9.34 18.04 42.48
C SER A 224 8.04 18.29 43.24
N THR A 225 8.15 18.94 44.39
CA THR A 225 7.01 19.31 45.24
C THR A 225 6.30 20.59 44.77
N GLN A 226 6.87 21.30 43.79
CA GLN A 226 6.27 22.49 43.20
C GLN A 226 5.46 22.10 41.98
N GLY A 227 4.14 22.24 42.08
CA GLY A 227 3.11 22.15 41.03
C GLY A 227 3.57 21.51 39.72
N SER A 228 3.21 20.24 39.53
CA SER A 228 3.44 19.45 38.32
C SER A 228 3.27 20.30 37.05
N ASN A 229 4.36 20.50 36.33
CA ASN A 229 4.36 21.21 35.07
C ASN A 229 3.80 20.27 33.99
N GLU A 230 2.56 20.50 33.56
CA GLU A 230 1.86 19.71 32.56
C GLU A 230 2.68 19.53 31.27
N ALA A 231 3.43 20.57 30.88
CA ALA A 231 4.29 20.53 29.72
C ALA A 231 5.49 19.57 29.90
N GLU A 232 6.02 19.45 31.11
CA GLU A 232 7.11 18.53 31.43
C GLU A 232 6.61 17.08 31.49
N TRP A 233 5.44 16.85 32.09
CA TRP A 233 4.77 15.55 32.08
C TRP A 233 4.51 15.07 30.65
N THR A 234 3.92 15.92 29.82
CA THR A 234 3.63 15.63 28.41
C THR A 234 4.90 15.31 27.63
N ARG A 235 5.97 16.08 27.85
CA ARG A 235 7.26 15.84 27.22
C ARG A 235 7.89 14.52 27.63
N LEU A 236 7.82 14.14 28.91
CA LEU A 236 8.35 12.86 29.40
C LEU A 236 7.56 11.67 28.84
N MET A 237 6.23 11.76 28.79
CA MET A 237 5.40 10.72 28.17
C MET A 237 5.70 10.54 26.68
N GLU A 238 5.83 11.65 25.94
CA GLU A 238 6.21 11.62 24.52
C GLU A 238 7.58 10.94 24.30
N LEU A 239 8.58 11.25 25.13
CA LEU A 239 9.89 10.61 25.04
C LEU A 239 9.84 9.10 25.34
N LEU A 240 9.01 8.67 26.30
CA LEU A 240 8.80 7.24 26.60
C LEU A 240 8.12 6.52 25.42
N PHE A 241 7.13 7.15 24.77
CA PHE A 241 6.51 6.61 23.56
C PHE A 241 7.49 6.50 22.40
N GLN A 242 8.36 7.48 22.22
CA GLN A 242 9.40 7.42 21.18
C GLN A 242 10.39 6.27 21.41
N VAL A 243 10.80 6.02 22.66
CA VAL A 243 11.66 4.85 22.97
C VAL A 243 10.91 3.54 22.70
N LEU A 244 9.64 3.43 23.07
CA LEU A 244 8.83 2.24 22.74
C LEU A 244 8.73 2.01 21.24
N GLY A 245 8.49 3.06 20.45
CA GLY A 245 8.45 2.98 19.00
C GLY A 245 9.77 2.51 18.39
N ARG A 246 10.90 3.02 18.88
CA ARG A 246 12.23 2.57 18.43
C ARG A 246 12.54 1.13 18.83
N LEU A 247 12.20 0.73 20.06
CA LEU A 247 12.33 -0.66 20.50
C LEU A 247 11.45 -1.60 19.65
N ASP A 248 10.25 -1.15 19.25
CA ASP A 248 9.36 -1.95 18.42
C ASP A 248 9.91 -2.16 17.02
N ALA A 249 10.48 -1.11 16.42
CA ALA A 249 11.11 -1.13 15.10
C ALA A 249 12.33 -2.08 15.00
N ILE A 250 12.96 -2.45 16.11
CA ILE A 250 14.05 -3.45 16.11
C ILE A 250 13.47 -4.82 15.74
N THR A 251 13.79 -5.28 14.53
CA THR A 251 13.37 -6.58 13.99
C THR A 251 14.13 -7.70 14.68
N ILE A 252 13.41 -8.65 15.28
CA ILE A 252 13.98 -9.83 15.92
C ILE A 252 13.39 -11.08 15.27
N VAL A 253 14.27 -11.98 14.83
CA VAL A 253 13.89 -13.23 14.16
C VAL A 253 13.63 -14.32 15.22
N PRO A 254 12.67 -15.23 15.00
CA PRO A 254 12.50 -16.41 15.87
C PRO A 254 13.81 -17.19 16.04
N GLY A 255 14.18 -17.49 17.30
CA GLY A 255 15.44 -18.17 17.66
C GLY A 255 16.54 -17.26 18.21
N TRP A 256 16.35 -15.93 18.21
CA TRP A 256 17.27 -14.97 18.87
C TRP A 256 16.88 -14.73 20.33
N ASP A 257 16.91 -15.78 21.14
CA ASP A 257 16.37 -15.73 22.51
C ASP A 257 17.00 -14.63 23.37
N ARG A 258 18.28 -14.29 23.13
CA ARG A 258 18.97 -13.21 23.85
C ARG A 258 18.42 -11.84 23.46
N ALA A 259 18.24 -11.58 22.17
CA ALA A 259 17.65 -10.32 21.70
C ALA A 259 16.19 -10.18 22.15
N ILE A 260 15.40 -11.26 22.10
CA ILE A 260 14.01 -11.29 22.59
C ILE A 260 13.96 -10.94 24.08
N SER A 261 14.82 -11.57 24.89
CA SER A 261 14.89 -11.31 26.32
C SER A 261 15.31 -9.86 26.62
N ALA A 262 16.32 -9.34 25.92
CA ALA A 262 16.78 -7.96 26.06
C ALA A 262 15.68 -6.94 25.71
N LYS A 263 14.96 -7.14 24.59
CA LYS A 263 13.84 -6.25 24.19
C LYS A 263 12.72 -6.27 25.22
N ARG A 264 12.36 -7.46 25.74
CA ARG A 264 11.33 -7.59 26.79
C ARG A 264 11.71 -6.83 28.07
N HIS A 265 12.98 -6.90 28.48
CA HIS A 265 13.46 -6.16 29.65
C HIS A 265 13.36 -4.65 29.44
N ALA A 266 13.84 -4.15 28.30
CA ALA A 266 13.77 -2.72 27.99
C ALA A 266 12.32 -2.21 27.92
N VAL A 267 11.41 -2.97 27.28
CA VAL A 267 9.97 -2.62 27.22
C VAL A 267 9.35 -2.59 28.62
N ALA A 268 9.67 -3.57 29.48
CA ALA A 268 9.17 -3.59 30.85
C ALA A 268 9.67 -2.38 31.68
N GLU A 269 10.89 -1.91 31.44
CA GLU A 269 11.41 -0.68 32.07
C GLU A 269 10.67 0.57 31.61
N VAL A 270 10.36 0.71 30.30
CA VAL A 270 9.54 1.83 29.82
C VAL A 270 8.15 1.81 30.47
N GLN A 271 7.50 0.65 30.49
CA GLN A 271 6.16 0.50 31.07
C GLN A 271 6.14 0.83 32.57
N LYS A 272 7.21 0.47 33.29
CA LYS A 272 7.37 0.84 34.69
C LYS A 272 7.48 2.36 34.87
N LEU A 273 8.26 3.05 34.03
CA LEU A 273 8.36 4.52 34.06
C LEU A 273 7.05 5.21 33.70
N GLN A 274 6.32 4.70 32.70
CA GLN A 274 4.98 5.18 32.34
C GLN A 274 4.00 5.02 33.51
N SER A 275 3.96 3.85 34.15
CA SER A 275 3.09 3.59 35.30
C SER A 275 3.40 4.53 36.48
N ASN A 276 4.67 4.87 36.68
CA ASN A 276 5.07 5.83 37.71
C ASN A 276 4.61 7.27 37.37
N LEU A 277 4.63 7.67 36.10
CA LEU A 277 4.12 8.98 35.66
C LEU A 277 2.59 9.06 35.68
N GLU A 278 1.89 7.98 35.32
CA GLU A 278 0.43 7.91 35.29
C GLU A 278 -0.18 7.82 36.70
N SER A 279 0.55 7.26 37.67
CA SER A 279 0.12 7.22 39.07
C SER A 279 0.31 8.57 39.80
N SER A 280 1.05 9.51 39.20
CA SER A 280 0.99 10.91 39.59
C SER A 280 -0.23 11.54 38.94
N ASP A 281 -1.17 12.05 39.74
CA ASP A 281 -2.33 12.78 39.22
C ASP A 281 -1.85 13.86 38.22
N PRO A 282 -2.45 13.93 37.01
CA PRO A 282 -2.14 15.02 36.09
C PRO A 282 -2.47 16.34 36.79
N PRO A 283 -1.66 17.40 36.62
CA PRO A 283 -1.91 18.67 37.27
C PRO A 283 -3.32 19.14 36.91
N VAL A 284 -4.20 19.27 37.90
CA VAL A 284 -5.51 19.89 37.74
C VAL A 284 -5.23 21.30 37.24
N ALA A 285 -5.65 21.60 36.01
CA ALA A 285 -5.49 22.89 35.36
C ALA A 285 -5.86 24.00 36.36
N ALA A 286 -4.85 24.62 36.96
CA ALA A 286 -5.07 25.80 37.76
C ALA A 286 -5.63 26.82 36.77
N THR A 287 -6.81 27.35 37.06
CA THR A 287 -7.43 28.44 36.31
C THR A 287 -6.46 29.62 36.30
N VAL A 288 -5.63 29.69 35.26
CA VAL A 288 -4.76 30.81 34.97
C VAL A 288 -5.64 31.88 34.34
N ASP A 289 -5.57 33.05 34.96
CA ASP A 289 -6.21 34.30 34.58
C ASP A 289 -6.05 34.58 33.07
N ASP A 290 -7.18 34.87 32.43
CA ASP A 290 -7.46 34.83 30.99
C ASP A 290 -6.85 36.02 30.22
N GLY A 291 -5.66 36.47 30.64
CA GLY A 291 -5.03 37.70 30.18
C GLY A 291 -4.12 37.55 28.97
N ASN A 292 -3.81 36.33 28.50
CA ASN A 292 -2.71 36.18 27.53
C ASN A 292 -2.81 35.05 26.49
N ILE A 293 -4.03 34.63 26.11
CA ILE A 293 -4.23 33.82 24.90
C ILE A 293 -5.07 34.63 23.89
N GLN A 294 -4.47 35.70 23.35
CA GLN A 294 -4.90 36.25 22.05
C GLN A 294 -4.15 35.54 20.93
N ALA A 295 -4.59 34.33 20.60
CA ALA A 295 -4.30 33.70 19.31
C ALA A 295 -5.45 32.75 18.97
N LEU A 296 -6.51 33.31 18.37
CA LEU A 296 -7.46 32.71 17.40
C LEU A 296 -8.71 33.60 17.36
N ARG A 297 -8.68 34.65 16.53
CA ARG A 297 -9.87 35.46 16.25
C ARG A 297 -10.75 34.69 15.26
N VAL A 298 -11.74 33.96 15.75
CA VAL A 298 -12.92 33.58 14.95
C VAL A 298 -13.53 34.87 14.41
N SER A 299 -13.63 35.01 13.09
CA SER A 299 -14.07 36.26 12.47
C SER A 299 -15.56 36.52 12.74
N GLU A 300 -15.99 37.78 12.69
CA GLU A 300 -17.39 38.15 12.89
C GLU A 300 -18.32 37.51 11.83
N ALA A 301 -17.79 37.30 10.61
CA ALA A 301 -18.47 36.57 9.55
C ALA A 301 -18.72 35.10 9.92
N GLU A 302 -17.75 34.46 10.57
CA GLU A 302 -17.86 33.07 11.04
C GLU A 302 -18.86 32.95 12.19
N ARG A 303 -18.90 33.90 13.13
CA ARG A 303 -19.92 33.93 14.17
C ARG A 303 -21.32 34.08 13.59
N THR A 304 -21.46 34.94 12.58
CA THR A 304 -22.73 35.16 11.87
C THR A 304 -23.18 33.90 11.12
N ALA A 305 -22.26 33.19 10.47
CA ALA A 305 -22.54 31.95 9.77
C ALA A 305 -22.92 30.81 10.72
N LEU A 306 -22.21 30.65 11.84
CA LEU A 306 -22.58 29.69 12.89
C LEU A 306 -23.96 29.98 13.45
N ALA A 307 -24.28 31.26 13.71
CA ALA A 307 -25.61 31.65 14.20
C ALA A 307 -26.70 31.33 13.17
N SER A 308 -26.44 31.54 11.87
CA SER A 308 -27.37 31.19 10.79
C SER A 308 -27.61 29.68 10.70
N ILE A 309 -26.54 28.86 10.76
CA ILE A 309 -26.66 27.40 10.74
C ILE A 309 -27.39 26.90 11.99
N ALA A 310 -27.10 27.45 13.16
CA ALA A 310 -27.79 27.11 14.40
C ALA A 310 -29.29 27.44 14.34
N ALA A 311 -29.65 28.58 13.73
CA ALA A 311 -31.05 28.97 13.55
C ALA A 311 -31.81 28.00 12.61
N GLU A 312 -31.21 27.63 11.47
CA GLU A 312 -31.81 26.63 10.58
C GLU A 312 -31.90 25.25 11.26
N MET A 313 -30.89 24.87 12.05
CA MET A 313 -30.92 23.61 12.80
C MET A 313 -31.99 23.55 13.88
N SER A 314 -32.21 24.66 14.59
CA SER A 314 -33.34 24.78 15.53
C SER A 314 -34.66 24.63 14.78
N LYS A 315 -34.81 25.27 13.61
CA LYS A 315 -36.01 25.10 12.78
C LYS A 315 -36.25 23.65 12.34
N VAL A 316 -35.20 22.96 11.89
CA VAL A 316 -35.28 21.54 11.50
C VAL A 316 -35.69 20.67 12.68
N ARG A 317 -35.06 20.89 13.84
CA ARG A 317 -35.27 20.07 15.05
C ARG A 317 -36.61 20.33 15.73
N ASP A 318 -36.99 21.59 15.86
CA ASP A 318 -38.07 22.02 16.75
C ASP A 318 -39.40 22.16 15.99
N GLU A 319 -39.36 22.44 14.68
CA GLU A 319 -40.56 22.57 13.85
C GLU A 319 -40.74 21.38 12.90
N LEU A 320 -39.74 21.10 12.06
CA LEU A 320 -39.91 20.15 10.95
C LEU A 320 -39.86 18.70 11.39
N ALA A 321 -38.95 18.30 12.27
CA ALA A 321 -38.87 16.91 12.74
C ALA A 321 -40.16 16.47 13.47
N PRO A 322 -40.77 17.27 14.37
CA PRO A 322 -42.08 16.96 14.93
C PRO A 322 -43.19 16.98 13.88
N ALA A 323 -43.17 17.91 12.91
CA ALA A 323 -44.18 17.95 11.86
C ALA A 323 -44.12 16.72 10.94
N VAL A 324 -42.93 16.26 10.58
CA VAL A 324 -42.71 15.00 9.85
C VAL A 324 -43.19 13.83 10.69
N SER A 325 -42.82 13.76 11.97
CA SER A 325 -43.27 12.68 12.88
C SER A 325 -44.79 12.64 13.02
N ASN A 326 -45.45 13.80 13.17
CA ASN A 326 -46.91 13.92 13.24
C ASN A 326 -47.57 13.51 11.93
N TYR A 327 -47.00 13.92 10.79
CA TYR A 327 -47.45 13.49 9.46
C TYR A 327 -47.39 11.96 9.33
N LEU A 328 -46.32 11.31 9.80
CA LEU A 328 -46.20 9.84 9.78
C LEU A 328 -47.24 9.13 10.67
N GLN A 329 -47.81 9.82 11.67
CA GLN A 329 -48.81 9.27 12.59
C GLN A 329 -50.25 9.51 12.13
N GLN A 330 -50.46 10.42 11.17
CA GLN A 330 -51.78 10.76 10.62
C GLN A 330 -52.00 10.06 9.27
N GLU A 331 -53.24 10.03 8.78
CA GLU A 331 -53.48 9.59 7.39
C GLU A 331 -52.75 10.57 6.44
N PRO A 332 -51.94 10.05 5.49
CA PRO A 332 -51.07 10.89 4.67
C PRO A 332 -51.87 11.80 3.74
N ASP A 333 -51.79 13.11 3.96
CA ASP A 333 -52.20 14.15 3.00
C ASP A 333 -51.00 14.55 2.13
N ASP A 334 -51.08 14.25 0.84
CA ASP A 334 -50.01 14.57 -0.13
C ASP A 334 -49.70 16.07 -0.20
N THR A 335 -50.68 16.92 0.11
CA THR A 335 -50.48 18.38 0.17
C THR A 335 -49.55 18.78 1.31
N GLN A 336 -49.76 18.17 2.48
CA GLN A 336 -48.92 18.37 3.66
C GLN A 336 -47.52 17.78 3.44
N ARG A 337 -47.43 16.59 2.82
CA ARG A 337 -46.17 15.96 2.43
C ARG A 337 -45.33 16.88 1.53
N HIS A 338 -45.95 17.41 0.46
CA HIS A 338 -45.28 18.28 -0.50
C HIS A 338 -44.79 19.58 0.17
N SER A 339 -45.61 20.17 1.05
CA SER A 339 -45.22 21.37 1.81
C SER A 339 -44.01 21.11 2.72
N LEU A 340 -43.94 19.95 3.36
CA LEU A 340 -42.79 19.56 4.21
C LEU A 340 -41.52 19.33 3.39
N ILE A 341 -41.63 18.68 2.23
CA ILE A 341 -40.50 18.48 1.32
C ILE A 341 -39.96 19.83 0.83
N GLN A 342 -40.85 20.74 0.39
CA GLN A 342 -40.46 22.06 -0.09
C GLN A 342 -39.74 22.87 1.00
N LEU A 343 -40.20 22.80 2.25
CA LEU A 343 -39.54 23.46 3.37
C LEU A 343 -38.15 22.89 3.66
N LEU A 344 -37.98 21.57 3.63
CA LEU A 344 -36.69 20.90 3.82
C LEU A 344 -35.70 21.25 2.70
N VAL A 345 -36.16 21.29 1.45
CA VAL A 345 -35.33 21.70 0.29
C VAL A 345 -34.90 23.16 0.43
N GLN A 346 -35.80 24.06 0.82
CA GLN A 346 -35.43 25.46 1.07
C GLN A 346 -34.37 25.62 2.16
N ILE A 347 -34.40 24.78 3.21
CA ILE A 347 -33.36 24.77 4.25
C ILE A 347 -32.03 24.29 3.69
N LEU A 348 -32.00 23.25 2.85
CA LEU A 348 -30.76 22.81 2.18
C LEU A 348 -30.16 23.94 1.35
N VAL A 349 -30.99 24.65 0.57
CA VAL A 349 -30.53 25.79 -0.24
C VAL A 349 -29.97 26.91 0.65
N ARG A 350 -30.59 27.20 1.81
CA ARG A 350 -30.06 28.22 2.74
C ARG A 350 -28.74 27.77 3.40
N LEU A 351 -28.64 26.51 3.81
CA LEU A 351 -27.41 25.91 4.35
C LEU A 351 -26.28 25.87 3.30
N ASP A 352 -26.62 25.78 2.01
CA ASP A 352 -25.65 25.84 0.93
C ASP A 352 -25.15 27.26 0.64
N ASN A 353 -26.07 28.23 0.63
CA ASN A 353 -25.76 29.64 0.42
C ASN A 353 -24.99 30.30 1.58
N THR A 354 -24.87 29.65 2.74
CA THR A 354 -23.88 30.00 3.77
C THR A 354 -22.46 29.66 3.28
N ALA A 355 -22.00 30.41 2.27
CA ALA A 355 -20.66 30.30 1.68
C ALA A 355 -19.58 30.67 2.71
N MET A 356 -18.61 29.78 2.94
CA MET A 356 -17.52 29.98 3.90
C MET A 356 -16.21 29.40 3.39
N GLN A 357 -15.10 29.96 3.87
CA GLN A 357 -13.73 29.61 3.48
C GLN A 357 -13.36 28.15 3.80
N PRO A 358 -12.45 27.54 3.02
CA PRO A 358 -12.07 26.13 3.13
C PRO A 358 -11.36 25.73 4.43
N GLU A 359 -11.14 26.64 5.38
CA GLU A 359 -10.46 26.34 6.65
C GLU A 359 -11.37 26.46 7.89
N TRP A 360 -12.66 26.75 7.69
CA TRP A 360 -13.56 27.12 8.80
C TRP A 360 -13.99 25.96 9.72
N GLU A 361 -14.00 26.19 11.04
CA GLU A 361 -14.41 25.22 12.08
C GLU A 361 -15.90 24.84 12.02
N GLY A 362 -16.79 25.75 11.61
CA GLY A 362 -18.24 25.50 11.52
C GLY A 362 -18.69 24.53 10.41
N ARG A 363 -17.75 23.91 9.70
CA ARG A 363 -18.02 22.90 8.66
C ARG A 363 -18.66 21.63 9.22
N ILE A 364 -18.33 21.26 10.46
CA ILE A 364 -18.91 20.07 11.11
C ILE A 364 -20.39 20.30 11.38
N GLU A 365 -20.74 21.48 11.86
CA GLU A 365 -22.10 21.91 12.19
C GLU A 365 -22.97 22.01 10.94
N ARG A 366 -22.43 22.56 9.85
CA ARG A 366 -23.10 22.56 8.54
C ARG A 366 -23.36 21.13 8.04
N ARG A 367 -22.36 20.24 8.12
CA ARG A 367 -22.50 18.83 7.69
C ARG A 367 -23.61 18.13 8.47
N ARG A 368 -23.60 18.24 9.81
CA ARG A 368 -24.65 17.69 10.66
C ARG A 368 -26.03 18.22 10.29
N ALA A 369 -26.12 19.48 9.91
CA ALA A 369 -27.37 20.09 9.49
C ALA A 369 -27.89 19.51 8.17
N VAL A 370 -27.01 19.37 7.17
CA VAL A 370 -27.35 18.75 5.89
C VAL A 370 -27.77 17.29 6.08
N GLU A 371 -27.03 16.52 6.88
CA GLU A 371 -27.35 15.12 7.18
C GLU A 371 -28.74 14.95 7.81
N GLU A 372 -29.09 15.81 8.77
CA GLU A 372 -30.39 15.74 9.44
C GLU A 372 -31.55 16.10 8.49
N VAL A 373 -31.37 17.09 7.61
CA VAL A 373 -32.38 17.44 6.60
C VAL A 373 -32.56 16.32 5.57
N LEU A 374 -31.46 15.71 5.10
CA LEU A 374 -31.51 14.57 4.18
C LEU A 374 -32.18 13.34 4.81
N ARG A 375 -31.95 13.12 6.12
CA ARG A 375 -32.62 12.05 6.88
C ARG A 375 -34.15 12.24 6.89
N LEU A 376 -34.62 13.46 7.13
CA LEU A 376 -36.06 13.78 7.12
C LEU A 376 -36.67 13.65 5.72
N LEU A 377 -35.99 14.13 4.68
CA LEU A 377 -36.43 13.97 3.28
C LEU A 377 -36.59 12.49 2.91
N THR A 378 -35.59 11.66 3.25
CA THR A 378 -35.64 10.21 2.98
C THR A 378 -36.83 9.55 3.70
N THR A 379 -37.15 10.01 4.91
CA THR A 379 -38.29 9.50 5.68
C THR A 379 -39.63 9.85 5.02
N LEU A 380 -39.74 11.04 4.42
CA LEU A 380 -40.93 11.48 3.69
C LEU A 380 -41.08 10.81 2.32
N GLU A 381 -40.00 10.44 1.64
CA GLU A 381 -40.03 9.81 0.31
C GLU A 381 -40.43 8.33 0.35
N TRP A 382 -40.13 7.61 1.44
CA TRP A 382 -40.38 6.16 1.55
C TRP A 382 -41.86 5.75 1.72
N LEU A 383 -42.79 6.70 1.86
CA LEU A 383 -44.21 6.39 1.94
C LEU A 383 -44.81 6.20 0.53
N PRO A 384 -45.45 5.05 0.23
CA PRO A 384 -46.22 4.90 -0.99
C PRO A 384 -47.32 5.97 -1.00
N ALA A 385 -47.43 6.72 -2.10
CA ALA A 385 -48.55 7.63 -2.30
C ALA A 385 -49.85 6.84 -2.16
N SER A 386 -50.78 7.33 -1.34
CA SER A 386 -52.09 6.69 -1.26
C SER A 386 -52.70 6.72 -2.67
N GLU A 387 -53.22 5.60 -3.16
CA GLU A 387 -53.92 5.53 -4.45
C GLU A 387 -55.25 6.29 -4.35
N SER A 388 -55.19 7.61 -4.24
CA SER A 388 -56.32 8.52 -4.32
C SER A 388 -56.50 8.91 -5.79
N SER A 389 -57.63 8.52 -6.37
CA SER A 389 -57.96 8.64 -7.79
C SER A 389 -58.32 10.08 -8.23
N ALA A 390 -57.63 11.10 -7.74
CA ALA A 390 -57.83 12.49 -8.14
C ALA A 390 -56.48 13.16 -8.38
N GLY A 391 -56.14 13.35 -9.67
CA GLY A 391 -54.81 13.73 -10.11
C GLY A 391 -54.32 15.11 -9.67
N PRO A 392 -52.99 15.22 -9.48
CA PRO A 392 -52.21 16.35 -9.97
C PRO A 392 -50.93 15.83 -10.68
N ASP A 393 -50.95 15.73 -12.00
CA ASP A 393 -49.89 15.09 -12.81
C ASP A 393 -48.74 16.03 -13.23
N GLN A 394 -48.74 17.30 -12.78
CA GLN A 394 -47.72 18.30 -13.16
C GLN A 394 -46.71 18.66 -12.05
N SER A 395 -47.10 18.67 -10.77
CA SER A 395 -46.22 19.15 -9.69
C SER A 395 -45.09 18.18 -9.32
N ILE A 396 -45.31 16.87 -9.50
CA ILE A 396 -44.29 15.84 -9.24
C ILE A 396 -43.14 15.95 -10.26
N GLY A 397 -43.47 16.25 -11.52
CA GLY A 397 -42.47 16.44 -12.58
C GLY A 397 -41.61 17.69 -12.38
N GLU A 398 -42.18 18.78 -11.84
CA GLU A 398 -41.43 20.00 -11.53
C GLU A 398 -40.44 19.78 -10.36
N ALA A 399 -40.85 19.07 -9.31
CA ALA A 399 -39.96 18.75 -8.18
C ALA A 399 -38.79 17.82 -8.58
N GLU A 400 -39.04 16.82 -9.44
CA GLU A 400 -37.98 15.94 -9.95
C GLU A 400 -37.01 16.70 -10.87
N GLN A 401 -37.51 17.63 -11.69
CA GLN A 401 -36.66 18.50 -12.52
C GLN A 401 -35.81 19.46 -11.68
N GLU A 402 -36.37 20.03 -10.61
CA GLU A 402 -35.65 20.93 -9.70
C GLU A 402 -34.54 20.17 -8.95
N MET A 403 -34.82 18.94 -8.50
CA MET A 403 -33.83 18.05 -7.89
C MET A 403 -32.71 17.65 -8.87
N LEU A 404 -33.04 17.29 -10.11
CA LEU A 404 -32.05 16.99 -11.14
C LEU A 404 -31.20 18.20 -11.52
N ALA A 405 -31.78 19.41 -11.53
CA ALA A 405 -31.05 20.65 -11.75
C ALA A 405 -30.07 20.96 -10.60
N LEU A 406 -30.48 20.71 -9.35
CA LEU A 406 -29.61 20.79 -8.16
C LEU A 406 -28.43 19.81 -8.24
N ILE A 407 -28.69 18.54 -8.59
CA ILE A 407 -27.62 17.53 -8.76
C ILE A 407 -26.65 17.94 -9.89
N ALA A 408 -27.17 18.48 -10.99
CA ALA A 408 -26.34 18.97 -12.10
C ALA A 408 -25.49 20.19 -11.71
N SER A 409 -26.03 21.10 -10.90
CA SER A 409 -25.30 22.24 -10.33
C SER A 409 -24.17 21.77 -9.41
N GLU A 410 -24.46 20.84 -8.50
CA GLU A 410 -23.45 20.26 -7.61
C GLU A 410 -22.35 19.51 -8.36
N LEU A 411 -22.69 18.77 -9.43
CA LEU A 411 -21.68 18.17 -10.30
C LEU A 411 -20.75 19.20 -10.97
N SER A 412 -21.28 20.37 -11.32
CA SER A 412 -20.47 21.48 -11.84
C SER A 412 -19.55 22.07 -10.75
N ASN A 413 -20.04 22.15 -9.51
CA ASN A 413 -19.26 22.62 -8.36
C ASN A 413 -18.11 21.65 -8.03
N VAL A 414 -18.37 20.33 -8.04
CA VAL A 414 -17.33 19.29 -7.86
C VAL A 414 -16.22 19.40 -8.89
N GLN A 415 -16.55 19.68 -10.15
CA GLN A 415 -15.54 19.87 -11.20
C GLN A 415 -14.66 21.11 -11.00
N LYS A 416 -15.18 22.13 -10.31
CA LYS A 416 -14.45 23.37 -10.02
C LYS A 416 -13.63 23.29 -8.73
N GLN A 417 -13.78 22.22 -7.94
CA GLN A 417 -13.10 22.13 -6.64
C GLN A 417 -11.60 21.84 -6.80
N SER A 418 -10.78 22.67 -6.15
CA SER A 418 -9.31 22.59 -6.22
C SER A 418 -8.71 21.57 -5.27
N ASP A 419 -9.41 21.24 -4.18
CA ASP A 419 -8.99 20.20 -3.23
C ASP A 419 -9.42 18.83 -3.76
N GLU A 420 -8.43 17.97 -4.02
CA GLU A 420 -8.63 16.65 -4.61
C GLU A 420 -9.40 15.70 -3.68
N LYS A 421 -9.15 15.77 -2.36
CA LYS A 421 -9.83 14.93 -1.36
C LYS A 421 -11.30 15.32 -1.25
N GLU A 422 -11.59 16.61 -1.19
CA GLU A 422 -12.96 17.11 -1.14
C GLU A 422 -13.73 16.79 -2.43
N ARG A 423 -13.06 16.91 -3.58
CA ARG A 423 -13.60 16.46 -4.86
C ARG A 423 -13.92 14.96 -4.86
N ARG A 424 -13.11 14.13 -4.18
CA ARG A 424 -13.38 12.68 -4.03
C ARG A 424 -14.62 12.41 -3.17
N ASP A 425 -14.67 13.03 -2.00
CA ASP A 425 -15.75 12.82 -1.02
C ASP A 425 -17.10 13.29 -1.57
N LEU A 426 -17.13 14.43 -2.27
CA LEU A 426 -18.34 15.00 -2.86
C LEU A 426 -18.81 14.18 -4.07
N ALA A 427 -17.88 13.70 -4.92
CA ALA A 427 -18.22 12.79 -6.02
C ALA A 427 -18.81 11.46 -5.50
N LYS A 428 -18.29 10.92 -4.41
CA LYS A 428 -18.81 9.70 -3.77
C LYS A 428 -20.20 9.91 -3.19
N ALA A 429 -20.43 11.02 -2.48
CA ALA A 429 -21.74 11.35 -1.92
C ALA A 429 -22.80 11.55 -3.02
N LEU A 430 -22.45 12.23 -4.12
CA LEU A 430 -23.32 12.38 -5.29
C LEU A 430 -23.64 11.03 -5.94
N PHE A 431 -22.64 10.14 -6.07
CA PHE A 431 -22.86 8.80 -6.63
C PHE A 431 -23.79 7.95 -5.76
N GLU A 432 -23.60 7.94 -4.44
CA GLU A 432 -24.50 7.24 -3.53
C GLU A 432 -25.93 7.80 -3.59
N THR A 433 -26.08 9.12 -3.73
CA THR A 433 -27.39 9.78 -3.88
C THR A 433 -28.06 9.37 -5.19
N VAL A 434 -27.32 9.37 -6.30
CA VAL A 434 -27.82 8.94 -7.62
C VAL A 434 -28.16 7.45 -7.64
N GLN A 435 -27.39 6.59 -6.97
CA GLN A 435 -27.71 5.16 -6.83
C GLN A 435 -28.95 4.90 -5.96
N ARG A 436 -29.23 5.76 -4.98
CA ARG A 436 -30.46 5.67 -4.16
C ARG A 436 -31.70 6.15 -4.92
N LEU A 437 -31.57 7.17 -5.76
CA LEU A 437 -32.59 7.51 -6.77
C LEU A 437 -32.75 6.36 -7.78
N ASP A 438 -31.64 5.68 -8.08
CA ASP A 438 -31.45 4.44 -8.84
C ASP A 438 -32.57 3.40 -8.58
N SER A 439 -32.69 3.09 -7.29
CA SER A 439 -33.42 1.96 -6.73
C SER A 439 -34.89 2.25 -6.41
N THR A 440 -35.29 3.52 -6.34
CA THR A 440 -36.68 3.93 -6.23
C THR A 440 -37.33 3.88 -7.62
N ARG A 441 -37.76 2.67 -8.02
CA ARG A 441 -38.52 2.43 -9.26
C ARG A 441 -39.90 3.10 -9.17
N ILE A 442 -39.97 4.40 -9.48
CA ILE A 442 -41.24 5.04 -9.82
C ILE A 442 -41.45 4.86 -11.32
N ASN A 443 -42.53 4.17 -11.67
CA ASN A 443 -42.87 3.79 -13.03
C ASN A 443 -43.53 5.00 -13.73
N LEU A 444 -42.74 6.05 -14.00
CA LEU A 444 -43.20 7.25 -14.70
C LEU A 444 -42.77 7.20 -16.17
N ASP A 445 -43.75 7.44 -17.05
CA ASP A 445 -43.70 7.26 -18.51
C ASP A 445 -43.03 8.45 -19.25
N TRP A 446 -42.09 9.14 -18.61
CA TRP A 446 -41.48 10.36 -19.15
C TRP A 446 -40.05 10.11 -19.64
N GLU A 447 -39.92 9.85 -20.95
CA GLU A 447 -38.65 9.58 -21.64
C GLU A 447 -37.61 10.70 -21.47
N HIS A 448 -38.05 11.95 -21.25
CA HIS A 448 -37.17 13.11 -21.04
C HIS A 448 -36.44 13.07 -19.69
N ALA A 449 -37.15 12.82 -18.58
CA ALA A 449 -36.56 12.67 -17.24
C ALA A 449 -35.59 11.48 -17.20
N ARG A 450 -35.96 10.38 -17.87
CA ARG A 450 -35.10 9.19 -18.02
C ARG A 450 -33.79 9.50 -18.75
N ASN A 451 -33.83 10.36 -19.77
CA ASN A 451 -32.64 10.78 -20.51
C ASN A 451 -31.76 11.76 -19.71
N GLN A 452 -32.35 12.71 -18.99
CA GLN A 452 -31.59 13.58 -18.09
C GLN A 452 -30.91 12.78 -16.97
N ARG A 453 -31.63 11.84 -16.35
CA ARG A 453 -31.10 10.92 -15.34
C ARG A 453 -29.94 10.07 -15.87
N ARG A 454 -30.05 9.49 -17.08
CA ARG A 454 -28.92 8.78 -17.72
C ARG A 454 -27.70 9.66 -17.95
N ASN A 455 -27.89 10.93 -18.30
CA ASN A 455 -26.79 11.86 -18.52
C ASN A 455 -26.06 12.20 -17.21
N VAL A 456 -26.81 12.38 -16.12
CA VAL A 456 -26.25 12.57 -14.77
C VAL A 456 -25.48 11.33 -14.34
N VAL A 457 -26.05 10.12 -14.46
CA VAL A 457 -25.36 8.86 -14.14
C VAL A 457 -24.04 8.73 -14.91
N ARG A 458 -24.05 8.95 -16.23
CA ARG A 458 -22.83 8.90 -17.05
C ARG A 458 -21.78 9.94 -16.65
N ALA A 459 -22.22 11.15 -16.27
CA ALA A 459 -21.32 12.19 -15.81
C ALA A 459 -20.66 11.82 -14.47
N VAL A 460 -21.41 11.24 -13.54
CA VAL A 460 -20.91 10.75 -12.26
C VAL A 460 -19.98 9.56 -12.44
N GLU A 461 -20.35 8.56 -13.25
CA GLU A 461 -19.50 7.41 -13.56
C GLU A 461 -18.17 7.84 -14.18
N LYS A 462 -18.20 8.79 -15.13
CA LYS A 462 -16.99 9.36 -15.74
C LYS A 462 -16.12 10.07 -14.70
N LEU A 463 -16.71 10.83 -13.77
CA LEU A 463 -15.98 11.46 -12.68
C LEU A 463 -15.37 10.42 -11.74
N GLN A 464 -16.13 9.39 -11.36
CA GLN A 464 -15.64 8.30 -10.52
C GLN A 464 -14.48 7.55 -11.19
N THR A 465 -14.57 7.24 -12.47
CA THR A 465 -13.45 6.58 -13.19
C THR A 465 -12.21 7.49 -13.25
N GLN A 466 -12.40 8.80 -13.45
CA GLN A 466 -11.30 9.77 -13.40
C GLN A 466 -10.68 9.88 -12.00
N LEU A 467 -11.48 9.68 -10.97
CA LEU A 467 -11.10 9.81 -9.56
C LEU A 467 -10.43 8.54 -9.02
N GLU A 468 -10.88 7.36 -9.45
CA GLU A 468 -10.24 6.06 -9.19
C GLU A 468 -8.92 5.89 -9.97
N ALA A 469 -8.77 6.61 -11.08
CA ALA A 469 -7.52 6.70 -11.82
C ALA A 469 -6.48 7.66 -11.19
N LEU A 470 -6.86 8.43 -10.17
CA LEU A 470 -5.90 9.24 -9.41
C LEU A 470 -5.19 8.35 -8.39
N PRO A 471 -3.85 8.35 -8.34
CA PRO A 471 -3.11 7.52 -7.42
C PRO A 471 -3.51 7.82 -5.97
N SER A 472 -3.60 6.76 -5.16
CA SER A 472 -3.89 6.93 -3.75
C SER A 472 -2.76 7.75 -3.11
N SER A 473 -3.12 8.75 -2.29
CA SER A 473 -2.16 9.61 -1.58
C SER A 473 -1.15 8.82 -0.72
N SER A 474 -1.45 7.55 -0.42
CA SER A 474 -0.57 6.67 0.34
C SER A 474 0.67 6.26 -0.45
N GLU A 475 0.53 5.93 -1.74
CA GLU A 475 1.66 5.45 -2.55
C GLU A 475 2.67 6.57 -2.83
N GLU A 476 2.19 7.80 -3.08
CA GLU A 476 3.08 8.95 -3.22
C GLU A 476 3.82 9.22 -1.91
N GLN A 477 3.13 9.09 -0.77
CA GLN A 477 3.74 9.30 0.54
C GLN A 477 4.80 8.23 0.84
N ASP A 478 4.53 6.96 0.56
CA ASP A 478 5.52 5.87 0.73
C ASP A 478 6.79 6.12 -0.11
N ALA A 479 6.63 6.65 -1.32
CA ALA A 479 7.76 7.03 -2.17
C ALA A 479 8.54 8.22 -1.59
N ILE A 480 7.84 9.24 -1.07
CA ILE A 480 8.44 10.39 -0.38
C ILE A 480 9.24 9.90 0.84
N ASP A 481 8.66 9.04 1.67
CA ASP A 481 9.28 8.53 2.89
C ASP A 481 10.54 7.72 2.55
N SER A 482 10.51 6.90 1.49
CA SER A 482 11.68 6.16 1.02
C SER A 482 12.81 7.10 0.53
N ILE A 483 12.45 8.19 -0.16
CA ILE A 483 13.41 9.20 -0.62
C ILE A 483 14.02 9.93 0.59
N GLU A 484 13.20 10.33 1.57
CA GLU A 484 13.65 11.05 2.76
C GLU A 484 14.50 10.18 3.69
N ALA A 485 14.23 8.88 3.77
CA ALA A 485 15.06 7.94 4.51
C ALA A 485 16.47 7.84 3.90
N GLU A 486 16.59 7.71 2.57
CA GLU A 486 17.90 7.61 1.92
C GLU A 486 18.66 8.95 1.95
N ARG A 487 17.93 10.07 1.83
CA ARG A 487 18.49 11.41 2.03
C ARG A 487 19.05 11.57 3.44
N SER A 488 18.26 11.21 4.46
CA SER A 488 18.69 11.28 5.87
C SER A 488 19.91 10.41 6.11
N LYS A 489 19.95 9.20 5.56
CA LYS A 489 21.11 8.31 5.65
C LYS A 489 22.37 8.95 5.05
N SER A 490 22.23 9.62 3.91
CA SER A 490 23.34 10.34 3.27
C SER A 490 23.81 11.51 4.13
N GLN A 491 22.88 12.26 4.72
CA GLN A 491 23.17 13.41 5.57
C GLN A 491 23.80 13.03 6.93
N PHE A 492 23.34 11.96 7.57
CA PHE A 492 23.81 11.57 8.90
C PHE A 492 25.02 10.63 8.89
N LEU A 493 25.16 9.79 7.86
CA LEU A 493 26.27 8.82 7.81
C LEU A 493 27.37 9.23 6.82
N LEU A 494 26.99 9.63 5.61
CA LEU A 494 27.97 9.86 4.54
C LEU A 494 28.59 11.26 4.64
N PHE A 495 27.81 12.29 4.97
CA PHE A 495 28.33 13.66 5.08
C PHE A 495 29.43 13.81 6.15
N PRO A 496 29.29 13.30 7.39
CA PRO A 496 30.37 13.37 8.38
C PRO A 496 31.61 12.59 7.95
N ALA A 497 31.43 11.43 7.29
CA ALA A 497 32.52 10.60 6.82
C ALA A 497 33.30 11.26 5.67
N VAL A 498 32.60 11.88 4.72
CA VAL A 498 33.23 12.69 3.64
C VAL A 498 33.97 13.89 4.25
N THR A 499 33.38 14.56 5.24
CA THR A 499 34.01 15.69 5.93
C THR A 499 35.29 15.26 6.66
N ALA A 500 35.26 14.11 7.35
CA ALA A 500 36.43 13.53 8.01
C ALA A 500 37.53 13.16 7.00
N TYR A 501 37.15 12.55 5.86
CA TYR A 501 38.06 12.24 4.76
C TYR A 501 38.75 13.50 4.21
N LEU A 502 38.01 14.61 4.03
CA LEU A 502 38.60 15.87 3.55
C LEU A 502 39.65 16.44 4.52
N GLY A 503 39.54 16.13 5.82
CA GLY A 503 40.55 16.48 6.81
C GLY A 503 41.80 15.60 6.77
N ASN A 504 41.68 14.34 6.33
CA ASN A 504 42.79 13.40 6.21
C ASN A 504 42.60 12.47 4.99
N PRO A 505 42.98 12.92 3.78
CA PRO A 505 42.66 12.21 2.55
C PRO A 505 43.38 10.87 2.47
N ASN A 506 42.62 9.78 2.56
CA ASN A 506 43.07 8.41 2.37
C ASN A 506 42.41 7.77 1.16
N GLU A 507 43.20 7.36 0.16
CA GLU A 507 42.71 6.80 -1.10
C GLU A 507 41.76 5.59 -0.92
N ARG A 508 42.02 4.73 0.08
CA ARG A 508 41.15 3.58 0.37
C ARG A 508 39.78 4.02 0.89
N GLU A 509 39.76 5.07 1.70
CA GLU A 509 38.54 5.64 2.25
C GLU A 509 37.76 6.41 1.18
N ARG A 510 38.47 7.10 0.28
CA ARG A 510 37.87 7.73 -0.91
C ARG A 510 37.08 6.73 -1.75
N MET A 511 37.69 5.59 -2.12
CA MET A 511 37.02 4.56 -2.90
C MET A 511 35.80 3.99 -2.18
N ARG A 512 35.93 3.71 -0.87
CA ARG A 512 34.80 3.21 -0.06
C ARG A 512 33.65 4.21 0.00
N LEU A 513 33.93 5.50 0.22
CA LEU A 513 32.90 6.54 0.29
C LEU A 513 32.26 6.79 -1.08
N SER A 514 33.04 6.76 -2.16
CA SER A 514 32.53 6.86 -3.53
C SER A 514 31.55 5.72 -3.85
N GLU A 515 31.88 4.49 -3.46
CA GLU A 515 31.00 3.33 -3.64
C GLU A 515 29.69 3.47 -2.83
N LEU A 516 29.77 3.92 -1.57
CA LEU A 516 28.58 4.12 -0.75
C LEU A 516 27.67 5.23 -1.29
N LEU A 517 28.24 6.32 -1.81
CA LEU A 517 27.48 7.39 -2.45
C LEU A 517 26.84 6.91 -3.76
N PHE A 518 27.56 6.10 -4.55
CA PHE A 518 27.01 5.50 -5.77
C PHE A 518 25.81 4.59 -5.47
N GLN A 519 25.92 3.72 -4.46
CA GLN A 519 24.80 2.89 -4.01
C GLN A 519 23.60 3.71 -3.50
N ALA A 520 23.84 4.88 -2.89
CA ALA A 520 22.77 5.77 -2.48
C ALA A 520 22.04 6.38 -3.70
N LEU A 521 22.78 6.75 -4.75
CA LEU A 521 22.19 7.19 -6.03
C LEU A 521 21.37 6.08 -6.70
N GLU A 522 21.86 4.84 -6.74
CA GLU A 522 21.11 3.70 -7.27
C GLU A 522 19.81 3.45 -6.50
N ARG A 523 19.84 3.54 -5.16
CA ARG A 523 18.64 3.40 -4.33
C ARG A 523 17.63 4.52 -4.57
N LEU A 524 18.09 5.76 -4.75
CA LEU A 524 17.22 6.88 -5.11
C LEU A 524 16.61 6.70 -6.51
N ASP A 525 17.37 6.17 -7.47
CA ASP A 525 16.89 5.95 -8.85
C ASP A 525 15.88 4.79 -8.93
N ALA A 526 16.03 3.78 -8.06
CA ALA A 526 15.10 2.66 -7.95
C ALA A 526 13.70 3.07 -7.43
N VAL A 527 13.53 4.26 -6.85
CA VAL A 527 12.21 4.76 -6.44
C VAL A 527 11.41 5.14 -7.68
N THR A 528 10.45 4.29 -8.05
CA THR A 528 9.52 4.51 -9.17
C THR A 528 8.55 5.64 -8.85
N LEU A 529 8.45 6.62 -9.75
CA LEU A 529 7.58 7.79 -9.59
C LEU A 529 6.53 7.82 -10.70
N GLN A 530 5.24 7.91 -10.34
CA GLN A 530 4.16 8.00 -11.32
C GLN A 530 4.02 9.43 -11.90
N SER A 531 3.25 9.58 -12.98
CA SER A 531 2.84 10.89 -13.49
C SER A 531 1.85 11.53 -12.50
N GLY A 532 2.15 12.74 -12.02
CA GLY A 532 1.34 13.46 -11.03
C GLY A 532 1.97 13.54 -9.62
N TRP A 533 3.04 12.78 -9.35
CA TRP A 533 3.76 12.84 -8.05
C TRP A 533 4.82 13.95 -8.04
N ASP A 534 4.39 15.19 -8.24
CA ASP A 534 5.31 16.32 -8.40
C ASP A 534 6.11 16.58 -7.10
N LYS A 535 5.51 16.34 -5.93
CA LYS A 535 6.21 16.48 -4.64
C LYS A 535 7.32 15.45 -4.50
N ALA A 536 7.04 14.18 -4.78
CA ALA A 536 8.04 13.11 -4.72
C ALA A 536 9.20 13.35 -5.71
N ARG A 537 8.92 13.84 -6.92
CA ARG A 537 9.95 14.21 -7.92
C ARG A 537 10.89 15.30 -7.42
N VAL A 538 10.33 16.36 -6.82
CA VAL A 538 11.13 17.45 -6.24
C VAL A 538 12.01 16.91 -5.11
N ARG A 539 11.44 16.11 -4.19
CA ARG A 539 12.20 15.51 -3.09
C ARG A 539 13.33 14.59 -3.58
N ARG A 540 13.07 13.76 -4.60
CA ARG A 540 14.09 12.89 -5.20
C ARG A 540 15.23 13.71 -5.80
N LYS A 541 14.89 14.76 -6.55
CA LYS A 541 15.86 15.66 -7.17
C LYS A 541 16.75 16.33 -6.11
N ASP A 542 16.17 16.80 -5.02
CA ASP A 542 16.91 17.41 -3.91
C ASP A 542 17.87 16.41 -3.25
N ALA A 543 17.41 15.19 -2.98
CA ALA A 543 18.24 14.11 -2.42
C ALA A 543 19.40 13.73 -3.35
N VAL A 544 19.14 13.57 -4.65
CA VAL A 544 20.17 13.28 -5.66
C VAL A 544 21.21 14.39 -5.72
N ASN A 545 20.78 15.66 -5.75
CA ASN A 545 21.70 16.80 -5.75
C ASN A 545 22.59 16.83 -4.51
N GLU A 546 22.06 16.43 -3.35
CA GLU A 546 22.82 16.36 -2.10
C GLU A 546 23.90 15.27 -2.14
N VAL A 547 23.55 14.07 -2.61
CA VAL A 547 24.52 12.96 -2.78
C VAL A 547 25.57 13.30 -3.84
N GLN A 548 25.19 13.93 -4.94
CA GLN A 548 26.12 14.34 -6.00
C GLN A 548 27.13 15.38 -5.49
N ARG A 549 26.69 16.36 -4.70
CA ARG A 549 27.60 17.34 -4.06
C ARG A 549 28.65 16.67 -3.18
N LEU A 550 28.27 15.60 -2.45
CA LEU A 550 29.23 14.82 -1.67
C LEU A 550 30.23 14.08 -2.56
N GLN A 551 29.80 13.55 -3.69
CA GLN A 551 30.68 12.87 -4.65
C GLN A 551 31.65 13.84 -5.33
N ASP A 552 31.19 15.03 -5.69
CA ASP A 552 32.02 16.08 -6.28
C ASP A 552 33.14 16.51 -5.30
N ASN A 553 32.87 16.51 -3.99
CA ASN A 553 33.86 16.78 -2.96
C ASN A 553 34.93 15.69 -2.83
N LEU A 554 34.61 14.43 -3.14
CA LEU A 554 35.58 13.32 -3.13
C LEU A 554 36.47 13.31 -4.38
N THR A 555 36.01 13.93 -5.47
CA THR A 555 36.75 13.94 -6.73
C THR A 555 37.90 14.95 -6.60
N PRO A 556 39.17 14.52 -6.73
CA PRO A 556 40.29 15.44 -6.58
C PRO A 556 40.18 16.51 -7.65
N LYS A 557 40.05 17.78 -7.22
CA LYS A 557 40.19 18.92 -8.14
C LYS A 557 41.57 18.79 -8.76
N VAL A 558 41.62 18.41 -10.03
CA VAL A 558 42.87 18.35 -10.79
C VAL A 558 43.37 19.79 -10.86
N SER A 559 44.26 20.15 -9.94
CA SER A 559 44.97 21.42 -9.96
C SER A 559 45.67 21.50 -11.31
N SER A 560 45.16 22.34 -12.21
CA SER A 560 45.76 22.53 -13.52
C SER A 560 47.25 22.86 -13.33
N PRO A 561 48.17 22.18 -14.04
CA PRO A 561 49.60 22.44 -13.88
C PRO A 561 49.90 23.88 -14.28
N SER A 562 50.42 24.65 -13.32
CA SER A 562 50.84 26.02 -13.51
C SER A 562 52.02 26.08 -14.49
N TYR A 563 51.74 26.37 -15.76
CA TYR A 563 52.77 26.80 -16.71
C TYR A 563 53.05 28.28 -16.53
N SER A 564 54.23 28.60 -16.01
CA SER A 564 54.77 29.96 -15.94
C SER A 564 55.16 30.44 -17.34
N THR A 565 54.43 31.41 -17.91
CA THR A 565 54.94 32.22 -19.04
C THR A 565 54.51 33.68 -18.87
N SER A 566 55.49 34.56 -19.09
CA SER A 566 55.45 36.00 -18.94
C SER A 566 54.90 36.72 -20.18
N SER A 567 54.39 37.93 -19.94
CA SER A 567 54.24 39.06 -20.88
C SER A 567 52.92 39.23 -21.67
N ALA A 568 52.31 40.39 -21.42
CA ALA A 568 51.46 41.24 -22.28
C ALA A 568 49.95 40.95 -22.42
N GLN A 569 49.21 41.71 -21.61
CA GLN A 569 48.03 42.54 -21.93
C GLN A 569 46.79 41.97 -22.64
N ASN A 570 45.67 42.16 -21.93
CA ASN A 570 44.29 42.37 -22.40
C ASN A 570 43.54 41.20 -23.07
N ALA A 571 42.81 40.43 -22.26
CA ALA A 571 41.37 40.17 -22.41
C ALA A 571 40.86 39.30 -21.25
N SER A 572 39.69 39.65 -20.69
CA SER A 572 38.95 38.85 -19.70
C SER A 572 38.61 37.44 -20.21
N PRO A 573 38.71 36.38 -19.37
CA PRO A 573 38.10 35.11 -19.70
C PRO A 573 36.98 34.69 -18.74
N ALA A 574 36.01 34.06 -19.40
CA ALA A 574 34.80 33.39 -18.95
C ALA A 574 35.00 32.30 -17.89
N GLN A 575 33.93 32.12 -17.12
CA GLN A 575 33.66 31.02 -16.21
C GLN A 575 33.41 29.71 -16.96
N GLY A 576 33.75 28.58 -16.32
CA GLY A 576 33.28 27.23 -16.65
C GLY A 576 33.58 26.26 -15.50
N PRO A 577 32.98 25.04 -15.49
CA PRO A 577 31.55 24.78 -15.65
C PRO A 577 30.96 24.06 -14.41
N SER A 578 29.77 24.48 -14.00
CA SER A 578 28.85 23.73 -13.13
C SER A 578 27.90 22.90 -13.99
N ALA A 579 27.59 21.67 -13.58
CA ALA A 579 26.59 20.83 -14.21
C ALA A 579 25.19 21.45 -14.05
N LEU A 580 24.77 22.09 -15.14
CA LEU A 580 23.43 22.55 -15.42
C LEU A 580 22.56 21.36 -15.90
N PRO A 581 21.23 21.54 -16.02
CA PRO A 581 20.29 20.51 -16.48
C PRO A 581 20.75 19.97 -17.82
N ILE A 582 20.63 18.64 -18.07
CA ILE A 582 20.99 17.92 -19.31
C ILE A 582 21.13 18.91 -20.46
N GLN A 583 22.35 19.45 -20.61
CA GLN A 583 22.62 20.39 -21.67
C GLN A 583 22.50 19.56 -22.93
N ALA A 584 21.75 20.06 -23.91
CA ALA A 584 21.73 19.46 -25.23
C ALA A 584 23.18 19.32 -25.68
N LEU A 585 23.69 18.08 -25.69
CA LEU A 585 25.04 17.77 -26.17
C LEU A 585 25.14 18.35 -27.57
N GLY A 586 26.26 19.00 -27.89
CA GLY A 586 26.44 19.52 -29.24
C GLY A 586 26.47 18.39 -30.27
N GLU A 587 26.11 18.67 -31.52
CA GLU A 587 26.16 17.68 -32.61
C GLU A 587 27.51 16.95 -32.68
N GLU A 588 28.62 17.69 -32.50
CA GLU A 588 29.98 17.15 -32.54
C GLU A 588 30.27 16.18 -31.37
N GLU A 589 29.74 16.45 -30.18
CA GLU A 589 29.91 15.57 -29.01
C GLU A 589 29.12 14.27 -29.20
N VAL A 590 27.89 14.38 -29.70
CA VAL A 590 27.07 13.21 -30.06
C VAL A 590 27.73 12.40 -31.17
N ARG A 591 28.32 13.05 -32.17
CA ARG A 591 29.09 12.38 -33.22
C ARG A 591 30.31 11.66 -32.66
N ASN A 592 31.05 12.28 -31.74
CA ASN A 592 32.20 11.66 -31.08
C ASN A 592 31.80 10.44 -30.23
N LEU A 593 30.66 10.50 -29.54
CA LEU A 593 30.10 9.36 -28.81
C LEU A 593 29.75 8.20 -29.75
N LEU A 594 29.07 8.48 -30.87
CA LEU A 594 28.72 7.47 -31.87
C LEU A 594 29.97 6.83 -32.52
N MET A 595 30.97 7.64 -32.87
CA MET A 595 32.26 7.16 -33.37
C MET A 595 33.00 6.30 -32.34
N GLY A 596 32.93 6.68 -31.06
CA GLY A 596 33.51 5.92 -29.95
C GLY A 596 32.85 4.54 -29.78
N GLU A 597 31.52 4.48 -29.77
CA GLU A 597 30.80 3.20 -29.68
C GLU A 597 31.04 2.33 -30.92
N ARG A 598 30.99 2.91 -32.12
CA ARG A 598 31.32 2.19 -33.36
C ARG A 598 32.73 1.62 -33.35
N SER A 599 33.71 2.38 -32.85
CA SER A 599 35.09 1.91 -32.70
C SER A 599 35.17 0.72 -31.75
N LYS A 600 34.45 0.73 -30.61
CA LYS A 600 34.39 -0.42 -29.70
C LYS A 600 33.81 -1.66 -30.39
N ILE A 601 32.75 -1.50 -31.18
CA ILE A 601 32.16 -2.60 -31.95
C ILE A 601 33.19 -3.18 -32.93
N GLN A 602 33.91 -2.32 -33.65
CA GLN A 602 34.92 -2.72 -34.63
C GLN A 602 36.15 -3.39 -34.03
N TYR A 603 36.68 -2.85 -32.94
CA TYR A 603 37.96 -3.32 -32.38
C TYR A 603 37.81 -4.39 -31.31
N LEU A 604 36.66 -4.47 -30.63
CA LEU A 604 36.44 -5.45 -29.56
C LEU A 604 35.51 -6.57 -30.01
N LEU A 605 34.32 -6.23 -30.51
CA LEU A 605 33.28 -7.23 -30.78
C LEU A 605 33.50 -7.98 -32.09
N SER A 606 33.89 -7.28 -33.16
CA SER A 606 34.12 -7.91 -34.46
C SER A 606 35.21 -9.00 -34.44
N PRO A 607 36.41 -8.77 -33.86
CA PRO A 607 37.42 -9.84 -33.74
C PRO A 607 36.97 -10.99 -32.85
N ALA A 608 36.20 -10.71 -31.79
CA ALA A 608 35.70 -11.74 -30.89
C ALA A 608 34.67 -12.65 -31.57
N VAL A 609 33.76 -12.08 -32.37
CA VAL A 609 32.81 -12.84 -33.20
C VAL A 609 33.55 -13.64 -34.28
N GLN A 610 34.55 -13.06 -34.94
CA GLN A 610 35.38 -13.79 -35.90
C GLN A 610 36.13 -14.96 -35.25
N PHE A 611 36.68 -14.77 -34.06
CA PHE A 611 37.33 -15.83 -33.30
C PHE A 611 36.34 -16.95 -32.95
N TYR A 612 35.14 -16.59 -32.47
CA TYR A 612 34.06 -17.55 -32.21
C TYR A 612 33.70 -18.38 -33.44
N LEU A 613 33.61 -17.77 -34.63
CA LEU A 613 33.30 -18.50 -35.87
C LEU A 613 34.35 -19.56 -36.22
N THR A 614 35.61 -19.39 -35.78
CA THR A 614 36.64 -20.43 -35.97
C THR A 614 36.55 -21.57 -34.96
N LYS A 615 35.99 -21.30 -33.77
CA LYS A 615 35.89 -22.24 -32.65
C LYS A 615 34.56 -22.03 -31.90
N PRO A 616 33.43 -22.53 -32.44
CA PRO A 616 32.12 -22.28 -31.86
C PRO A 616 32.01 -22.93 -30.48
N SER A 617 31.56 -22.15 -29.50
CA SER A 617 31.28 -22.58 -28.13
C SER A 617 29.98 -21.93 -27.68
N GLU A 618 29.01 -22.73 -27.23
CA GLU A 618 27.68 -22.23 -26.84
C GLU A 618 27.75 -21.15 -25.75
N LYS A 619 28.67 -21.32 -24.79
CA LYS A 619 28.93 -20.33 -23.73
C LYS A 619 29.43 -18.99 -24.31
N GLU A 620 30.32 -19.04 -25.29
CA GLU A 620 30.86 -17.83 -25.92
C GLU A 620 29.82 -17.18 -26.84
N ARG A 621 28.97 -17.99 -27.49
CA ARG A 621 27.83 -17.49 -28.28
C ARG A 621 26.89 -16.65 -27.41
N ALA A 622 26.48 -17.17 -26.25
CA ALA A 622 25.60 -16.45 -25.32
C ALA A 622 26.24 -15.15 -24.83
N ARG A 623 27.52 -15.21 -24.43
CA ARG A 623 28.28 -14.04 -23.99
C ARG A 623 28.37 -12.96 -25.09
N LEU A 624 28.67 -13.34 -26.33
CA LEU A 624 28.80 -12.39 -27.44
C LEU A 624 27.44 -11.81 -27.86
N SER A 625 26.37 -12.62 -27.81
CA SER A 625 25.01 -12.16 -28.06
C SER A 625 24.59 -11.07 -27.07
N GLU A 626 24.88 -11.28 -25.77
CA GLU A 626 24.63 -10.31 -24.71
C GLU A 626 25.42 -9.00 -24.91
N LEU A 627 26.72 -9.09 -25.23
CA LEU A 627 27.56 -7.91 -25.48
C LEU A 627 27.09 -7.10 -26.70
N LEU A 628 26.59 -7.76 -27.73
CA LEU A 628 26.01 -7.10 -28.90
C LEU A 628 24.67 -6.44 -28.57
N LEU A 629 23.84 -7.07 -27.73
CA LEU A 629 22.58 -6.48 -27.26
C LEU A 629 22.84 -5.20 -26.45
N GLN A 630 23.78 -5.24 -25.50
CA GLN A 630 24.18 -4.06 -24.73
C GLN A 630 24.74 -2.94 -25.61
N ALA A 631 25.41 -3.27 -26.72
CA ALA A 631 25.88 -2.28 -27.69
C ALA A 631 24.71 -1.60 -28.42
N LEU A 632 23.65 -2.35 -28.79
CA LEU A 632 22.43 -1.77 -29.36
C LEU A 632 21.74 -0.83 -28.37
N GLU A 633 21.60 -1.24 -27.11
CA GLU A 633 20.98 -0.41 -26.07
C GLU A 633 21.73 0.90 -25.84
N ARG A 634 23.08 0.87 -25.82
CA ARG A 634 23.90 2.09 -25.75
C ARG A 634 23.72 2.99 -26.96
N LEU A 635 23.67 2.43 -28.16
CA LEU A 635 23.41 3.20 -29.39
C LEU A 635 21.99 3.79 -29.38
N ASP A 636 21.02 3.09 -28.79
CA ASP A 636 19.64 3.53 -28.71
C ASP A 636 19.41 4.64 -27.68
N GLY A 637 20.16 4.61 -26.57
CA GLY A 637 20.15 5.65 -25.55
C GLY A 637 20.75 6.99 -25.99
N ILE A 638 21.50 7.03 -27.10
CA ILE A 638 22.01 8.29 -27.66
C ILE A 638 20.87 9.03 -28.37
N ALA A 639 20.35 10.08 -27.70
CA ALA A 639 19.36 10.98 -28.27
C ALA A 639 19.99 11.84 -29.39
N ILE A 640 19.39 11.80 -30.58
CA ILE A 640 19.87 12.53 -31.76
C ILE A 640 18.74 13.46 -32.21
N GLU A 641 19.02 14.75 -32.33
CA GLU A 641 18.06 15.73 -32.85
C GLU A 641 17.72 15.47 -34.32
N ARG A 642 16.54 15.90 -34.76
CA ARG A 642 16.02 15.57 -36.09
C ARG A 642 16.87 16.18 -37.21
N GLU A 643 17.49 17.33 -36.98
CA GLU A 643 18.37 18.02 -37.92
C GLU A 643 19.77 17.41 -38.07
N TRP A 644 20.25 16.57 -37.14
CA TRP A 644 21.62 16.03 -37.19
C TRP A 644 21.73 14.80 -38.10
N GLU A 645 21.59 15.02 -39.40
CA GLU A 645 21.64 13.96 -40.43
C GLU A 645 22.90 13.10 -40.37
N ALA A 646 24.06 13.72 -40.16
CA ALA A 646 25.33 13.00 -40.04
C ALA A 646 25.34 12.05 -38.84
N CYS A 647 24.92 12.51 -37.66
CA CYS A 647 24.83 11.67 -36.47
C CYS A 647 23.81 10.52 -36.64
N ARG A 648 22.65 10.78 -37.25
CA ARG A 648 21.69 9.72 -37.57
C ARG A 648 22.28 8.68 -38.54
N GLN A 649 23.07 9.13 -39.52
CA GLN A 649 23.76 8.23 -40.43
C GLN A 649 24.82 7.40 -39.71
N ASP A 650 25.61 8.00 -38.83
CA ASP A 650 26.63 7.30 -38.04
C ASP A 650 26.00 6.27 -37.09
N ARG A 651 24.90 6.62 -36.42
CA ARG A 651 24.14 5.66 -35.60
C ARG A 651 23.59 4.51 -36.45
N ARG A 652 22.98 4.79 -37.60
CA ARG A 652 22.50 3.74 -38.52
C ARG A 652 23.63 2.81 -38.96
N ASN A 653 24.79 3.36 -39.33
CA ASN A 653 25.95 2.56 -39.71
C ASN A 653 26.44 1.66 -38.56
N ALA A 654 26.48 2.17 -37.33
CA ALA A 654 26.86 1.39 -36.15
C ALA A 654 25.84 0.28 -35.85
N VAL A 655 24.53 0.57 -35.93
CA VAL A 655 23.47 -0.43 -35.74
C VAL A 655 23.53 -1.53 -36.80
N ILE A 656 23.74 -1.18 -38.08
CA ILE A 656 23.92 -2.16 -39.16
C ILE A 656 25.12 -3.07 -38.88
N GLU A 657 26.20 -2.51 -38.35
CA GLU A 657 27.41 -3.27 -38.00
C GLU A 657 27.15 -4.27 -36.86
N VAL A 658 26.40 -3.88 -35.82
CA VAL A 658 25.99 -4.79 -34.74
C VAL A 658 25.07 -5.89 -35.26
N GLN A 659 24.07 -5.54 -36.08
CA GLN A 659 23.13 -6.50 -36.66
C GLN A 659 23.85 -7.54 -37.52
N LYS A 660 24.83 -7.09 -38.33
CA LYS A 660 25.66 -8.01 -39.14
C LYS A 660 26.42 -9.00 -38.26
N LEU A 661 26.94 -8.57 -37.11
CA LEU A 661 27.63 -9.46 -36.16
C LEU A 661 26.65 -10.43 -35.48
N GLN A 662 25.41 -10.02 -35.18
CA GLN A 662 24.37 -10.91 -34.68
C GLN A 662 23.96 -11.96 -35.71
N ASP A 663 23.72 -11.55 -36.97
CA ASP A 663 23.39 -12.47 -38.06
C ASP A 663 24.50 -13.53 -38.26
N MET A 664 25.77 -13.10 -38.14
CA MET A 664 26.93 -14.00 -38.16
C MET A 664 26.92 -15.01 -36.99
N LEU A 665 26.55 -14.59 -35.78
CA LEU A 665 26.45 -15.49 -34.61
C LEU A 665 25.32 -16.50 -34.74
N ASP A 666 24.19 -16.09 -35.33
CA ASP A 666 23.01 -16.93 -35.50
C ASP A 666 23.14 -17.91 -36.68
N GLY A 667 24.23 -17.81 -37.45
CA GLY A 667 24.45 -18.64 -38.64
C GLY A 667 23.54 -18.27 -39.81
N VAL A 668 22.92 -17.09 -39.78
CA VAL A 668 22.16 -16.55 -40.89
C VAL A 668 23.19 -16.02 -41.90
N ALA A 669 23.25 -16.64 -43.09
CA ALA A 669 24.12 -16.16 -44.15
C ALA A 669 23.83 -14.66 -44.41
N PRO A 670 24.86 -13.79 -44.49
CA PRO A 670 24.64 -12.35 -44.63
C PRO A 670 23.81 -12.09 -45.89
N ARG A 671 22.68 -11.38 -45.74
CA ARG A 671 21.86 -10.96 -46.88
C ARG A 671 22.69 -9.97 -47.70
N SER A 672 23.08 -10.41 -48.91
CA SER A 672 23.89 -9.64 -49.88
C SER A 672 23.17 -8.40 -50.38
#